data_AF-A0A6L7X6S3-F1
#
_entry.id   AF-A0A6L7X6S3-F1
#
_cell.length_a   1.000
_cell.length_b   1.000
_cell.length_c   1.000
_cell.angle_alpha   90.00
_cell.angle_beta   90.00
_cell.angle_gamma   90.00
#
_symmetry.space_group_name_H-M   'P 1'
#
loop_
_entity.id
_entity.type
_entity.pdbx_description
1 polymer ?
#
loop_
_entity_poly.entity_id
_entity_poly.type
_entity_poly.pdbx_seq_one_letter_code
_entity_poly.pdbx_strand_id
1 'polypeptide(L)'
;MTAANGNQYVLTLGEGVWTATFRAPEPIDVRLGTSGESVAITRAEDGSYSVEDGASVTAANGNQYVLSISAAGLWTAKFEASETIVALGRDGGSVVLTRGEDGGFTLDGNAIESGAILLGTNGAEYRLTLRTGGNWRAVYQVQRQRVPLGTSESVTLARAEDGTWSIDNKSVEHRDMVTAGNGSSYRLRYRNGYWSALFVPEELRIAGVGLVATTREDGNGYRVGTYGLLPRGGRGDVTVDGIMYHVWKQDGRLRGARFDSDPHGETASAGNYQIGLAHGVAELNRDDEATVENEGATALLVGGGEFRVDELLETGTASSKGENMVNQAHLAMRDILSRAEALVAIFPDGGRSLTTELNRMWREAQSLIDGIFGRNVVALRRTTEPGEVVGAFKALLDPLSSLEAFQAATLSEGGGVFEDAALDAAPATRAFNAVASDSTAVFKATGDTRYGVVLTRVRVRPVASLSFRPSGADVGAFAYSTIPDTERLRLVQNTGSAVYEGGTVAVSGDRTVYTGDIELLVRFLNRTVSSLITNLSDENGEPWLYNYYPVSTIYLPDAKLNYAADWNSQLRSSDRAWVGGREFGGGTTARSSFAGHLLGMGEDVGSQAVGVWSVGWPSDGSNYLEGGFGVERVAISDDEQAVTDPEDQRPGTGGESRTAVVPAGTEIADGVLTLRGTKYVPNLATAASPEDWADEVHLIEDGRRVAEVYQISLQEAFLRQNYASSYLGRNLVAAAKEEVSSLRDRLAAVIDLGEIPSALLWRREIWEQINEIVQARLFGTADKALEGRDYRNDVDITEDDPRKWSSGYPVQHTGQPLDSQALEAVDAVLAALANSGALEEAVKEGGGGVFTRADGSPFRQAGAEEMKDIWKRAEVRVNLWLESTKYTRFGAWAKQTAPGAWSDYNDRLGNDENGPQAFAYSQLPQTEYVDYRFPVGSSATYRGETVAVQGSTFYKGQIDLMTNWHLALQDRNEAGSLTAVISGLRDQQGDPLSYADPDAAVAREKFIEEIIFRGVSIMVDSDNRLYFSDDNPSDATIGFTARSADPVSLSDDPSVAISIEGKFVGRTPADPQSTIGVWTLRDSGSTKIGTGDKINGAFGAELEP
;
A
#
# COMPACT_ATOMS: atom_id res chain seq x y z
N MET A 1 35.16 128.40 -16.92
CA MET A 1 35.04 129.00 -15.57
C MET A 1 34.36 127.99 -14.66
N THR A 2 34.70 127.96 -13.37
CA THR A 2 33.98 127.17 -12.36
C THR A 2 33.18 128.12 -11.49
N ALA A 3 31.88 127.86 -11.29
CA ALA A 3 31.03 128.65 -10.41
C ALA A 3 31.14 128.20 -8.93
N ALA A 4 30.58 128.99 -8.02
CA ALA A 4 30.69 128.75 -6.57
C ALA A 4 30.04 127.43 -6.08
N ASN A 5 29.14 126.84 -6.86
CA ASN A 5 28.55 125.52 -6.62
C ASN A 5 29.38 124.34 -7.18
N GLY A 6 30.55 124.61 -7.77
CA GLY A 6 31.44 123.61 -8.36
C GLY A 6 31.20 123.32 -9.85
N ASN A 7 30.13 123.86 -10.46
CA ASN A 7 29.79 123.63 -11.86
C ASN A 7 30.81 124.28 -12.81
N GLN A 8 31.14 123.60 -13.90
CA GLN A 8 31.98 124.15 -14.97
C GLN A 8 31.13 124.76 -16.09
N TYR A 9 31.60 125.86 -16.66
CA TYR A 9 30.98 126.57 -17.78
C TYR A 9 32.04 126.88 -18.85
N VAL A 10 31.69 126.65 -20.11
CA VAL A 10 32.42 127.20 -21.25
C VAL A 10 31.89 128.61 -21.51
N LEU A 11 32.79 129.59 -21.58
CA LEU A 11 32.47 130.96 -21.93
C LEU A 11 32.84 131.19 -23.40
N THR A 12 31.90 131.65 -24.20
CA THR A 12 32.10 131.95 -25.63
C THR A 12 31.77 133.41 -25.90
N LEU A 13 32.62 134.12 -26.66
CA LEU A 13 32.41 135.53 -27.00
C LEU A 13 31.92 135.62 -28.46
N GLY A 14 30.66 136.02 -28.64
CA GLY A 14 30.03 136.26 -29.95
C GLY A 14 29.47 137.67 -30.02
N GLU A 15 29.72 138.38 -31.11
CA GLU A 15 29.19 139.75 -31.37
C GLU A 15 29.40 140.76 -30.22
N GLY A 16 30.45 140.56 -29.40
CA GLY A 16 30.77 141.40 -28.23
C GLY A 16 30.12 140.98 -26.90
N VAL A 17 29.28 139.94 -26.91
CA VAL A 17 28.62 139.40 -25.70
C VAL A 17 29.23 138.05 -25.32
N TRP A 18 29.57 137.90 -24.03
CA TRP A 18 29.96 136.60 -23.47
C TRP A 18 28.71 135.79 -23.09
N THR A 19 28.55 134.61 -23.69
CA THR A 19 27.58 133.60 -23.24
C THR A 19 28.29 132.52 -22.44
N ALA A 20 27.70 132.14 -21.31
CA ALA A 20 28.10 130.98 -20.52
C ALA A 20 27.21 129.80 -20.90
N THR A 21 27.80 128.67 -21.28
CA THR A 21 27.11 127.40 -21.46
C THR A 21 27.60 126.44 -20.38
N PHE A 22 26.69 125.87 -19.60
CA PHE A 22 27.03 124.84 -18.62
C PHE A 22 27.70 123.66 -19.32
N ARG A 23 28.87 123.28 -18.82
CA ARG A 23 29.54 122.04 -19.21
C ARG A 23 29.21 121.03 -18.12
N ALA A 24 28.24 120.17 -18.43
CA ALA A 24 27.95 119.01 -17.59
C ALA A 24 29.26 118.25 -17.27
N PRO A 25 29.45 117.80 -16.02
CA PRO A 25 30.55 116.90 -15.70
C PRO A 25 30.40 115.59 -16.49
N GLU A 26 31.50 114.86 -16.63
CA GLU A 26 31.45 113.52 -17.24
C GLU A 26 30.49 112.61 -16.43
N PRO A 27 29.70 111.75 -17.08
CA PRO A 27 28.71 110.92 -16.38
C PRO A 27 29.37 109.99 -15.36
N ILE A 28 28.69 109.74 -14.25
CA ILE A 28 29.10 108.73 -13.28
C ILE A 28 28.58 107.38 -13.78
N ASP A 29 29.46 106.57 -14.35
CA ASP A 29 29.14 105.22 -14.82
C ASP A 29 28.99 104.24 -13.64
N VAL A 30 27.75 103.96 -13.27
CA VAL A 30 27.41 103.02 -12.19
C VAL A 30 27.22 101.63 -12.78
N ARG A 31 28.20 100.76 -12.59
CA ARG A 31 28.13 99.35 -13.02
C ARG A 31 26.96 98.63 -12.34
N LEU A 32 26.07 98.04 -13.13
CA LEU A 32 24.94 97.26 -12.63
C LEU A 32 25.41 95.85 -12.21
N GLY A 33 25.96 95.79 -11.00
CA GLY A 33 26.37 94.55 -10.33
C GLY A 33 27.50 93.78 -11.02
N THR A 34 27.43 92.46 -10.98
CA THR A 34 28.47 91.58 -11.54
C THR A 34 28.30 91.37 -13.03
N SER A 35 27.06 91.21 -13.52
CA SER A 35 26.75 90.78 -14.89
C SER A 35 26.29 91.89 -15.84
N GLY A 36 25.95 93.08 -15.31
CA GLY A 36 25.41 94.20 -16.10
C GLY A 36 26.42 95.20 -16.65
N GLU A 37 25.94 95.99 -17.61
CA GLU A 37 26.59 97.20 -18.13
C GLU A 37 26.57 98.35 -17.10
N SER A 38 27.20 99.48 -17.41
CA SER A 38 27.11 100.69 -16.57
C SER A 38 25.96 101.61 -16.98
N VAL A 39 25.25 102.15 -16.00
CA VAL A 39 24.31 103.27 -16.20
C VAL A 39 25.04 104.59 -15.96
N ALA A 40 25.11 105.40 -17.02
CA ALA A 40 25.71 106.74 -16.99
C ALA A 40 24.79 107.75 -16.29
N ILE A 41 25.06 108.07 -15.02
CA ILE A 41 24.29 109.07 -14.27
C ILE A 41 24.91 110.45 -14.49
N THR A 42 24.19 111.33 -15.18
CA THR A 42 24.61 112.74 -15.38
C THR A 42 24.16 113.61 -14.21
N ARG A 43 24.95 114.64 -13.88
CA ARG A 43 24.57 115.65 -12.87
C ARG A 43 24.15 116.95 -13.58
N ALA A 44 22.95 117.43 -13.25
CA ALA A 44 22.37 118.64 -13.79
C ALA A 44 22.96 119.91 -13.13
N GLU A 45 22.65 121.08 -13.70
CA GLU A 45 23.21 122.36 -13.28
C GLU A 45 22.74 122.82 -11.89
N ASP A 46 21.52 122.45 -11.48
CA ASP A 46 21.02 122.68 -10.12
C ASP A 46 21.69 121.77 -9.07
N GLY A 47 22.47 120.79 -9.51
CA GLY A 47 23.18 119.83 -8.69
C GLY A 47 22.43 118.52 -8.42
N SER A 48 21.23 118.35 -8.97
CA SER A 48 20.49 117.08 -9.03
C SER A 48 21.15 116.08 -9.98
N TYR A 49 20.74 114.82 -9.94
CA TYR A 49 21.19 113.77 -10.84
C TYR A 49 20.05 113.35 -11.78
N SER A 50 20.38 112.81 -12.95
CA SER A 50 19.41 112.30 -13.94
C SER A 50 18.66 111.03 -13.49
N VAL A 51 18.86 110.59 -12.24
CA VAL A 51 18.24 109.45 -11.58
C VAL A 51 18.09 109.81 -10.09
N GLU A 52 16.97 109.44 -9.47
CA GLU A 52 16.71 109.67 -8.03
C GLU A 52 17.30 108.56 -7.15
N ASP A 53 17.58 108.89 -5.88
CA ASP A 53 18.03 107.91 -4.88
C ASP A 53 16.91 106.89 -4.58
N GLY A 54 17.21 105.59 -4.73
CA GLY A 54 16.23 104.51 -4.65
C GLY A 54 15.52 104.18 -5.97
N ALA A 55 15.86 104.81 -7.09
CA ALA A 55 15.26 104.48 -8.39
C ALA A 55 15.73 103.10 -8.90
N SER A 56 14.79 102.29 -9.41
CA SER A 56 15.09 100.99 -10.03
C SER A 56 15.37 101.15 -11.53
N VAL A 57 16.47 100.57 -12.01
CA VAL A 57 16.87 100.53 -13.42
C VAL A 57 16.97 99.09 -13.91
N THR A 58 16.58 98.84 -15.16
CA THR A 58 16.65 97.51 -15.78
C THR A 58 17.84 97.43 -16.72
N ALA A 59 18.74 96.48 -16.48
CA ALA A 59 19.90 96.22 -17.34
C ALA A 59 19.48 95.50 -18.65
N ALA A 60 20.36 95.49 -19.66
CA ALA A 60 20.08 94.86 -20.95
C ALA A 60 19.79 93.34 -20.89
N ASN A 61 20.19 92.65 -19.82
CA ASN A 61 19.87 91.24 -19.53
C ASN A 61 18.51 91.03 -18.83
N GLY A 62 17.74 92.11 -18.61
CA GLY A 62 16.45 92.10 -17.94
C GLY A 62 16.51 91.96 -16.41
N ASN A 63 17.68 92.15 -15.79
CA ASN A 63 17.82 92.23 -14.33
C ASN A 63 17.46 93.65 -13.85
N GLN A 64 16.81 93.76 -12.69
CA GLN A 64 16.53 95.04 -12.05
C GLN A 64 17.55 95.35 -10.95
N TYR A 65 17.90 96.63 -10.82
CA TYR A 65 18.85 97.13 -9.83
C TYR A 65 18.33 98.43 -9.22
N VAL A 66 18.24 98.49 -7.91
CA VAL A 66 17.99 99.75 -7.19
C VAL A 66 19.30 100.52 -7.12
N LEU A 67 19.31 101.73 -7.69
CA LEU A 67 20.42 102.68 -7.58
C LEU A 67 20.27 103.47 -6.27
N SER A 68 21.36 103.57 -5.53
CA SER A 68 21.41 104.36 -4.29
C SER A 68 22.65 105.23 -4.23
N ILE A 69 22.54 106.43 -3.66
CA ILE A 69 23.66 107.35 -3.46
C ILE A 69 24.08 107.38 -1.99
N SER A 70 25.36 107.08 -1.75
CA SER A 70 25.94 107.22 -0.41
C SER A 70 26.06 108.69 0.00
N ALA A 71 26.14 108.95 1.32
CA ALA A 71 26.37 110.29 1.86
C ALA A 71 27.71 110.94 1.42
N ALA A 72 28.60 110.18 0.76
CA ALA A 72 29.84 110.67 0.14
C ALA A 72 29.65 111.07 -1.35
N GLY A 73 28.44 110.96 -1.90
CA GLY A 73 28.13 111.24 -3.31
C GLY A 73 28.48 110.11 -4.28
N LEU A 74 28.94 108.95 -3.80
CA LEU A 74 29.19 107.76 -4.63
C LEU A 74 27.91 106.96 -4.80
N TRP A 75 27.55 106.66 -6.05
CA TRP A 75 26.42 105.81 -6.40
C TRP A 75 26.79 104.32 -6.39
N THR A 76 25.84 103.48 -6.00
CA THR A 76 25.94 102.01 -6.02
C THR A 76 24.65 101.37 -6.54
N ALA A 77 24.77 100.33 -7.35
CA ALA A 77 23.67 99.50 -7.81
C ALA A 77 23.53 98.24 -6.94
N LYS A 78 22.33 97.98 -6.41
CA LYS A 78 22.00 96.73 -5.72
C LYS A 78 21.02 95.92 -6.56
N PHE A 79 21.38 94.68 -6.91
CA PHE A 79 20.47 93.76 -7.61
C PHE A 79 19.17 93.53 -6.82
N GLU A 80 18.05 93.60 -7.51
CA GLU A 80 16.71 93.35 -7.01
C GLU A 80 16.19 92.05 -7.66
N ALA A 81 16.12 90.99 -6.86
CA ALA A 81 15.79 89.65 -7.36
C ALA A 81 14.30 89.54 -7.68
N SER A 82 13.97 89.27 -8.95
CA SER A 82 12.57 89.11 -9.39
C SER A 82 12.04 87.73 -9.02
N GLU A 83 10.96 87.68 -8.25
CA GLU A 83 10.23 86.44 -7.96
C GLU A 83 9.27 86.06 -9.09
N THR A 84 9.16 84.76 -9.37
CA THR A 84 8.25 84.18 -10.37
C THR A 84 7.41 83.09 -9.70
N ILE A 85 6.11 83.34 -9.53
CA ILE A 85 5.18 82.37 -8.94
C ILE A 85 4.78 81.34 -10.01
N VAL A 86 4.97 80.05 -9.71
CA VAL A 86 4.65 78.94 -10.61
C VAL A 86 3.56 78.08 -9.98
N ALA A 87 2.37 78.09 -10.59
CA ALA A 87 1.28 77.19 -10.19
C ALA A 87 1.65 75.74 -10.51
N LEU A 88 1.54 74.87 -9.50
CA LEU A 88 1.77 73.42 -9.61
C LEU A 88 0.46 72.74 -10.06
N GLY A 89 0.19 72.85 -11.36
CA GLY A 89 -1.01 72.29 -11.99
C GLY A 89 -2.30 73.01 -11.57
N ARG A 90 -3.31 72.24 -11.21
CA ARG A 90 -4.61 72.70 -10.70
C ARG A 90 -4.65 72.69 -9.17
N ASP A 91 -4.16 71.62 -8.55
CA ASP A 91 -4.43 71.29 -7.15
C ASP A 91 -3.16 71.15 -6.29
N GLY A 92 -1.96 71.27 -6.89
CA GLY A 92 -0.67 71.16 -6.18
C GLY A 92 -0.17 72.44 -5.49
N GLY A 93 -0.94 73.52 -5.52
CA GLY A 93 -0.58 74.83 -4.98
C GLY A 93 0.32 75.64 -5.92
N SER A 94 1.27 76.38 -5.36
CA SER A 94 2.25 77.16 -6.13
C SER A 94 3.59 77.25 -5.40
N VAL A 95 4.67 77.38 -6.16
CA VAL A 95 6.03 77.64 -5.66
C VAL A 95 6.52 78.99 -6.14
N VAL A 96 7.39 79.64 -5.36
CA VAL A 96 8.02 80.92 -5.73
C VAL A 96 9.45 80.64 -6.17
N LEU A 97 9.79 81.01 -7.40
CA LEU A 97 11.15 80.90 -7.92
C LEU A 97 11.81 82.28 -7.93
N THR A 98 12.91 82.45 -7.18
CA THR A 98 13.68 83.69 -7.15
C THR A 98 14.75 83.66 -8.24
N ARG A 99 14.72 84.62 -9.16
CA ARG A 99 15.71 84.74 -10.24
C ARG A 99 17.00 85.40 -9.74
N GLY A 100 18.15 84.79 -10.03
CA GLY A 100 19.49 85.28 -9.68
C GLY A 100 20.05 86.30 -10.67
N GLU A 101 21.14 86.98 -10.29
CA GLU A 101 21.82 87.99 -11.14
C GLU A 101 22.51 87.36 -12.37
N ASP A 102 22.80 86.06 -12.30
CA ASP A 102 23.29 85.21 -13.38
C ASP A 102 22.18 84.79 -14.38
N GLY A 103 20.92 85.10 -14.07
CA GLY A 103 19.74 84.66 -14.82
C GLY A 103 19.25 83.26 -14.47
N GLY A 104 19.89 82.57 -13.52
CA GLY A 104 19.42 81.31 -12.95
C GLY A 104 18.17 81.49 -12.09
N PHE A 105 17.56 80.39 -11.64
CA PHE A 105 16.42 80.41 -10.73
C PHE A 105 16.70 79.54 -9.52
N THR A 106 16.19 79.95 -8.37
CA THR A 106 16.28 79.21 -7.11
C THR A 106 14.90 79.00 -6.48
N LEU A 107 14.75 77.88 -5.76
CA LEU A 107 13.64 77.59 -4.85
C LEU A 107 14.22 77.35 -3.46
N ASP A 108 13.75 78.09 -2.46
CA ASP A 108 14.25 78.04 -1.08
C ASP A 108 15.80 78.15 -0.99
N GLY A 109 16.39 78.94 -1.89
CA GLY A 109 17.84 79.16 -2.02
C GLY A 109 18.60 78.10 -2.83
N ASN A 110 17.96 77.00 -3.26
CA ASN A 110 18.58 75.94 -4.05
C ASN A 110 18.36 76.16 -5.54
N ALA A 111 19.36 75.95 -6.39
CA ALA A 111 19.25 76.13 -7.84
C ALA A 111 18.26 75.13 -8.48
N ILE A 112 17.43 75.60 -9.41
CA ILE A 112 16.41 74.83 -10.11
C ILE A 112 16.60 74.91 -11.63
N GLU A 113 16.77 73.74 -12.26
CA GLU A 113 16.91 73.59 -13.71
C GLU A 113 15.59 73.17 -14.39
N SER A 114 15.49 73.45 -15.69
CA SER A 114 14.34 73.03 -16.50
C SER A 114 14.34 71.51 -16.67
N GLY A 115 13.32 70.85 -16.10
CA GLY A 115 13.21 69.40 -16.02
C GLY A 115 13.14 68.88 -14.59
N ALA A 116 13.44 69.71 -13.57
CA ALA A 116 13.31 69.38 -12.16
C ALA A 116 11.89 68.91 -11.78
N ILE A 117 11.79 67.97 -10.83
CA ILE A 117 10.52 67.47 -10.29
C ILE A 117 10.34 67.98 -8.87
N LEU A 118 9.19 68.59 -8.58
CA LEU A 118 8.80 69.08 -7.26
C LEU A 118 7.57 68.32 -6.75
N LEU A 119 7.45 68.20 -5.43
CA LEU A 119 6.26 67.67 -4.77
C LEU A 119 5.32 68.84 -4.42
N GLY A 120 4.09 68.82 -4.93
CA GLY A 120 3.05 69.80 -4.59
C GLY A 120 2.41 69.52 -3.23
N THR A 121 1.60 70.46 -2.73
CA THR A 121 0.96 70.38 -1.41
C THR A 121 -0.06 69.23 -1.28
N ASN A 122 -0.57 68.73 -2.40
CA ASN A 122 -1.38 67.51 -2.54
C ASN A 122 -0.56 66.19 -2.53
N GLY A 123 0.76 66.26 -2.44
CA GLY A 123 1.65 65.09 -2.55
C GLY A 123 1.68 64.49 -3.96
N ALA A 124 1.45 65.30 -4.99
CA ALA A 124 1.62 64.95 -6.40
C ALA A 124 2.97 65.49 -6.93
N GLU A 125 3.57 64.80 -7.91
CA GLU A 125 4.82 65.21 -8.54
C GLU A 125 4.58 66.11 -9.75
N TYR A 126 5.37 67.17 -9.89
CA TYR A 126 5.26 68.17 -10.96
C TYR A 126 6.61 68.43 -11.59
N ARG A 127 6.73 68.22 -12.90
CA ARG A 127 7.92 68.60 -13.66
C ARG A 127 7.86 70.08 -14.01
N LEU A 128 8.79 70.86 -13.50
CA LEU A 128 9.01 72.24 -13.93
C LEU A 128 9.70 72.27 -15.29
N THR A 129 9.23 73.13 -16.18
CA THR A 129 9.80 73.37 -17.51
C THR A 129 9.91 74.88 -17.74
N LEU A 130 11.12 75.37 -18.01
CA LEU A 130 11.35 76.75 -18.42
C LEU A 130 11.03 76.91 -19.91
N ARG A 131 10.16 77.86 -20.26
CA ARG A 131 9.78 78.15 -21.64
C ARG A 131 10.65 79.24 -22.24
N THR A 132 10.78 79.22 -23.56
CA THR A 132 11.31 80.33 -24.36
C THR A 132 10.59 81.63 -23.96
N GLY A 133 11.35 82.63 -23.50
CA GLY A 133 10.79 83.86 -22.90
C GLY A 133 10.73 83.86 -21.36
N GLY A 134 11.43 82.95 -20.67
CA GLY A 134 11.70 83.05 -19.22
C GLY A 134 10.58 82.58 -18.29
N ASN A 135 9.42 82.21 -18.83
CA ASN A 135 8.27 81.79 -18.05
C ASN A 135 8.32 80.29 -17.70
N TRP A 136 8.17 79.95 -16.43
CA TRP A 136 8.09 78.58 -15.96
C TRP A 136 6.69 77.98 -16.09
N ARG A 137 6.61 76.67 -16.33
CA ARG A 137 5.36 75.89 -16.27
C ARG A 137 5.60 74.57 -15.53
N ALA A 138 4.73 74.25 -14.58
CA ALA A 138 4.63 72.91 -14.02
C ALA A 138 3.76 71.99 -14.91
N VAL A 139 4.12 70.71 -14.97
CA VAL A 139 3.31 69.65 -15.60
C VAL A 139 3.24 68.45 -14.66
N TYR A 140 2.03 68.08 -14.24
CA TYR A 140 1.80 66.91 -13.39
C TYR A 140 2.45 65.65 -13.99
N GLN A 141 3.16 64.88 -13.16
CA GLN A 141 3.73 63.59 -13.52
C GLN A 141 2.79 62.50 -12.99
N VAL A 142 2.06 61.85 -13.90
CA VAL A 142 1.09 60.80 -13.56
C VAL A 142 1.80 59.63 -12.87
N GLN A 143 1.62 59.51 -11.57
CA GLN A 143 2.13 58.38 -10.79
C GLN A 143 1.36 57.12 -11.20
N ARG A 144 2.08 56.03 -11.52
CA ARG A 144 1.50 54.75 -11.94
C ARG A 144 1.98 53.63 -11.01
N GLN A 145 1.06 52.90 -10.41
CA GLN A 145 1.38 51.68 -9.66
C GLN A 145 0.88 50.45 -10.42
N ARG A 146 1.78 49.48 -10.64
CA ARG A 146 1.43 48.15 -11.12
C ARG A 146 0.99 47.28 -9.92
N VAL A 147 -0.18 46.64 -10.03
CA VAL A 147 -0.76 45.78 -8.99
C VAL A 147 -0.93 44.37 -9.56
N PRO A 148 -0.26 43.34 -9.02
CA PRO A 148 -0.44 41.96 -9.49
C PRO A 148 -1.82 41.43 -9.11
N LEU A 149 -2.46 40.70 -10.02
CA LEU A 149 -3.70 39.96 -9.82
C LEU A 149 -3.36 38.47 -9.76
N GLY A 150 -3.01 38.01 -8.57
CA GLY A 150 -2.60 36.63 -8.31
C GLY A 150 -1.38 36.22 -9.13
N THR A 151 -1.43 35.01 -9.68
CA THR A 151 -0.43 34.45 -10.62
C THR A 151 -0.66 34.84 -12.07
N SER A 152 -1.83 35.40 -12.41
CA SER A 152 -2.33 35.48 -13.79
C SER A 152 -1.80 36.70 -14.55
N GLU A 153 -1.95 37.91 -13.97
CA GLU A 153 -1.62 39.15 -14.65
C GLU A 153 -1.43 40.34 -13.68
N SER A 154 -1.56 41.57 -14.17
CA SER A 154 -1.41 42.77 -13.34
C SER A 154 -2.12 43.97 -13.97
N VAL A 155 -2.87 44.72 -13.16
CA VAL A 155 -3.45 46.01 -13.57
C VAL A 155 -2.50 47.17 -13.30
N THR A 156 -2.64 48.27 -14.02
CA THR A 156 -1.90 49.52 -13.76
C THR A 156 -2.86 50.60 -13.30
N LEU A 157 -2.73 51.01 -12.05
CA LEU A 157 -3.48 52.13 -11.49
C LEU A 157 -2.73 53.44 -11.77
N ALA A 158 -3.41 54.42 -12.34
CA ALA A 158 -2.92 55.77 -12.53
C ALA A 158 -3.52 56.68 -11.46
N ARG A 159 -2.66 57.38 -10.70
CA ARG A 159 -3.09 58.43 -9.78
C ARG A 159 -3.44 59.69 -10.58
N ALA A 160 -4.49 60.39 -10.18
CA ALA A 160 -4.85 61.71 -10.71
C ALA A 160 -4.26 62.82 -9.82
N GLU A 161 -4.38 64.07 -10.28
CA GLU A 161 -3.81 65.23 -9.60
C GLU A 161 -4.51 65.55 -8.25
N ASP A 162 -5.80 65.23 -8.13
CA ASP A 162 -6.57 65.29 -6.87
C ASP A 162 -6.19 64.18 -5.87
N GLY A 163 -5.30 63.27 -6.27
CA GLY A 163 -4.82 62.15 -5.46
C GLY A 163 -5.67 60.87 -5.55
N THR A 164 -6.80 60.89 -6.27
CA THR A 164 -7.58 59.68 -6.56
C THR A 164 -6.77 58.68 -7.40
N TRP A 165 -7.13 57.40 -7.34
CA TRP A 165 -6.55 56.35 -8.18
C TRP A 165 -7.57 55.88 -9.22
N SER A 166 -7.10 55.50 -10.40
CA SER A 166 -7.95 55.08 -11.51
C SER A 166 -7.39 53.90 -12.28
N ILE A 167 -8.28 53.06 -12.82
CA ILE A 167 -8.00 52.01 -13.80
C ILE A 167 -8.81 52.31 -15.07
N ASP A 168 -8.16 52.35 -16.23
CA ASP A 168 -8.80 52.65 -17.53
C ASP A 168 -9.73 53.89 -17.52
N ASN A 169 -9.32 54.93 -16.77
CA ASN A 169 -10.04 56.19 -16.52
C ASN A 169 -11.31 56.09 -15.64
N LYS A 170 -11.54 54.96 -14.95
CA LYS A 170 -12.53 54.81 -13.88
C LYS A 170 -11.85 54.95 -12.52
N SER A 171 -12.45 55.70 -11.59
CA SER A 171 -11.96 55.80 -10.20
C SER A 171 -11.97 54.43 -9.50
N VAL A 172 -11.06 54.23 -8.54
CA VAL A 172 -10.88 52.98 -7.79
C VAL A 172 -10.71 53.25 -6.29
N GLU A 173 -11.52 52.58 -5.47
CA GLU A 173 -11.56 52.68 -4.01
C GLU A 173 -11.12 51.39 -3.29
N HIS A 174 -10.92 51.49 -1.97
CA HIS A 174 -10.49 50.37 -1.14
C HIS A 174 -11.63 49.33 -1.01
N ARG A 175 -11.38 48.11 -1.49
CA ARG A 175 -12.30 46.95 -1.64
C ARG A 175 -13.05 46.86 -2.97
N ASP A 176 -12.73 47.72 -3.95
CA ASP A 176 -13.25 47.54 -5.31
C ASP A 176 -12.87 46.18 -5.89
N MET A 177 -13.80 45.61 -6.66
CA MET A 177 -13.61 44.34 -7.34
C MET A 177 -13.10 44.59 -8.77
N VAL A 178 -12.01 43.92 -9.14
CA VAL A 178 -11.52 43.85 -10.52
C VAL A 178 -11.48 42.41 -10.98
N THR A 179 -11.90 42.16 -12.21
CA THR A 179 -11.87 40.83 -12.83
C THR A 179 -10.65 40.74 -13.74
N ALA A 180 -9.84 39.70 -13.55
CA ALA A 180 -8.67 39.44 -14.39
C ALA A 180 -9.07 38.78 -15.73
N GLY A 181 -8.17 38.81 -16.72
CA GLY A 181 -8.39 38.24 -18.06
C GLY A 181 -8.71 36.74 -18.10
N ASN A 182 -8.41 35.97 -17.04
CA ASN A 182 -8.82 34.57 -16.92
C ASN A 182 -10.26 34.39 -16.38
N GLY A 183 -10.90 35.45 -15.89
CA GLY A 183 -12.22 35.47 -15.26
C GLY A 183 -12.20 35.52 -13.73
N SER A 184 -11.04 35.34 -13.08
CA SER A 184 -10.92 35.38 -11.62
C SER A 184 -11.17 36.78 -11.06
N SER A 185 -11.94 36.88 -9.97
CA SER A 185 -12.26 38.16 -9.33
C SER A 185 -11.35 38.46 -8.15
N TYR A 186 -10.86 39.69 -8.08
CA TYR A 186 -9.91 40.16 -7.07
C TYR A 186 -10.41 41.42 -6.38
N ARG A 187 -10.26 41.48 -5.06
CA ARG A 187 -10.60 42.62 -4.22
C ARG A 187 -9.36 43.49 -3.98
N LEU A 188 -9.37 44.71 -4.50
CA LEU A 188 -8.28 45.66 -4.33
C LEU A 188 -8.20 46.19 -2.89
N ARG A 189 -6.98 46.40 -2.38
CA ARG A 189 -6.71 46.89 -1.03
C ARG A 189 -5.58 47.91 -1.06
N TYR A 190 -5.91 49.18 -0.88
CA TYR A 190 -4.91 50.20 -0.53
C TYR A 190 -4.51 50.06 0.94
N ARG A 191 -3.21 49.95 1.24
CA ARG A 191 -2.64 49.90 2.59
C ARG A 191 -1.21 50.46 2.57
N ASN A 192 -0.84 51.26 3.58
CA ASN A 192 0.51 51.81 3.77
C ASN A 192 1.09 52.55 2.53
N GLY A 193 0.24 53.19 1.72
CA GLY A 193 0.66 53.91 0.51
C GLY A 193 0.72 53.08 -0.78
N TYR A 194 0.42 51.77 -0.71
CA TYR A 194 0.46 50.86 -1.86
C TYR A 194 -0.85 50.09 -2.02
N TRP A 195 -1.22 49.84 -3.28
CA TRP A 195 -2.29 48.91 -3.64
C TRP A 195 -1.78 47.47 -3.71
N SER A 196 -2.58 46.54 -3.20
CA SER A 196 -2.49 45.10 -3.48
C SER A 196 -3.86 44.54 -3.89
N ALA A 197 -3.90 43.28 -4.32
CA ALA A 197 -5.11 42.55 -4.64
C ALA A 197 -5.22 41.29 -3.77
N LEU A 198 -6.45 40.84 -3.52
CA LEU A 198 -6.76 39.57 -2.85
C LEU A 198 -7.76 38.79 -3.71
N PHE A 199 -7.45 37.55 -4.08
CA PHE A 199 -8.39 36.67 -4.79
C PHE A 199 -9.66 36.46 -3.96
N VAL A 200 -10.81 36.46 -4.63
CA VAL A 200 -12.12 36.14 -4.05
C VAL A 200 -12.72 35.00 -4.86
N PRO A 201 -12.76 33.77 -4.33
CA PRO A 201 -13.42 32.66 -5.01
C PRO A 201 -14.93 32.89 -5.09
N GLU A 202 -15.53 32.45 -6.19
CA GLU A 202 -16.96 32.19 -6.31
C GLU A 202 -17.25 30.78 -5.77
N GLU A 203 -18.33 30.63 -5.01
CA GLU A 203 -18.78 29.36 -4.43
C GLU A 203 -20.06 28.89 -5.11
N LEU A 204 -20.06 27.67 -5.64
CA LEU A 204 -21.20 27.03 -6.28
C LEU A 204 -21.54 25.74 -5.53
N ARG A 205 -22.76 25.64 -4.99
CA ARG A 205 -23.28 24.36 -4.47
C ARG A 205 -23.52 23.37 -5.61
N ILE A 206 -23.29 22.09 -5.31
CA ILE A 206 -23.55 20.95 -6.19
C ILE A 206 -24.82 20.26 -5.70
N ALA A 207 -25.92 20.38 -6.45
CA ALA A 207 -27.20 19.78 -6.09
C ALA A 207 -27.16 18.24 -6.17
N GLY A 208 -27.91 17.54 -5.31
CA GLY A 208 -27.94 16.08 -5.21
C GLY A 208 -26.86 15.46 -4.30
N VAL A 209 -25.75 16.16 -4.04
CA VAL A 209 -24.61 15.64 -3.24
C VAL A 209 -24.16 16.57 -2.10
N GLY A 210 -24.79 17.74 -1.93
CA GLY A 210 -24.51 18.69 -0.83
C GLY A 210 -23.15 19.41 -0.86
N LEU A 211 -22.24 19.01 -1.75
CA LEU A 211 -20.88 19.55 -1.88
C LEU A 211 -20.83 21.01 -2.36
N VAL A 212 -19.71 21.69 -2.10
CA VAL A 212 -19.43 23.06 -2.58
C VAL A 212 -18.18 23.07 -3.45
N ALA A 213 -18.31 23.63 -4.65
CA ALA A 213 -17.24 23.91 -5.59
C ALA A 213 -16.80 25.37 -5.50
N THR A 214 -15.51 25.61 -5.26
CA THR A 214 -14.90 26.95 -5.15
C THR A 214 -14.03 27.23 -6.36
N THR A 215 -14.17 28.38 -7.04
CA THR A 215 -13.32 28.69 -8.20
C THR A 215 -11.85 28.80 -7.82
N ARG A 216 -10.95 28.22 -8.62
CA ARG A 216 -9.50 28.30 -8.45
C ARG A 216 -8.96 29.66 -8.93
N GLU A 217 -7.93 30.18 -8.26
CA GLU A 217 -7.30 31.48 -8.61
C GLU A 217 -6.76 31.49 -10.06
N ASP A 218 -6.20 30.37 -10.51
CA ASP A 218 -5.66 30.19 -11.87
C ASP A 218 -6.75 30.18 -12.97
N GLY A 219 -8.03 30.04 -12.60
CA GLY A 219 -9.15 29.98 -13.55
C GLY A 219 -9.29 28.62 -14.24
N ASN A 220 -8.55 27.58 -13.82
CA ASN A 220 -8.59 26.23 -14.38
C ASN A 220 -9.69 25.36 -13.72
N GLY A 221 -10.85 25.96 -13.45
CA GLY A 221 -12.01 25.30 -12.85
C GLY A 221 -12.14 25.50 -11.34
N TYR A 222 -12.59 24.45 -10.66
CA TYR A 222 -13.07 24.51 -9.28
C TYR A 222 -12.32 23.52 -8.37
N ARG A 223 -12.26 23.80 -7.07
CA ARG A 223 -11.92 22.85 -6.00
C ARG A 223 -13.20 22.45 -5.26
N VAL A 224 -13.41 21.16 -5.09
CA VAL A 224 -14.53 20.58 -4.33
C VAL A 224 -13.98 19.90 -3.09
N GLY A 225 -14.47 20.29 -1.91
CA GLY A 225 -13.90 19.85 -0.63
C GLY A 225 -12.41 20.19 -0.50
N THR A 226 -11.65 19.34 0.19
CA THR A 226 -10.23 19.57 0.49
C THR A 226 -9.33 19.37 -0.73
N TYR A 227 -9.57 18.31 -1.51
CA TYR A 227 -8.66 17.81 -2.56
C TYR A 227 -9.28 17.63 -3.94
N GLY A 228 -10.61 17.53 -4.07
CA GLY A 228 -11.28 17.34 -5.36
C GLY A 228 -11.06 18.53 -6.30
N LEU A 229 -10.83 18.27 -7.59
CA LEU A 229 -10.59 19.31 -8.61
C LEU A 229 -11.48 19.06 -9.84
N LEU A 230 -12.42 19.96 -10.10
CA LEU A 230 -13.19 19.97 -11.33
C LEU A 230 -12.53 20.88 -12.37
N PRO A 231 -12.50 20.51 -13.66
CA PRO A 231 -12.12 21.40 -14.74
C PRO A 231 -13.16 22.52 -14.94
N ARG A 232 -12.81 23.53 -15.76
CA ARG A 232 -13.61 24.74 -15.99
C ARG A 232 -15.01 24.50 -16.56
N GLY A 233 -15.27 23.34 -17.17
CA GLY A 233 -16.61 22.93 -17.57
C GLY A 233 -17.59 22.74 -16.40
N GLY A 234 -17.09 22.47 -15.18
CA GLY A 234 -17.91 22.02 -14.06
C GLY A 234 -18.40 20.58 -14.24
N ARG A 235 -17.62 19.76 -14.94
CA ARG A 235 -17.89 18.36 -15.24
C ARG A 235 -16.68 17.49 -14.87
N GLY A 236 -16.91 16.32 -14.27
CA GLY A 236 -15.90 15.31 -13.99
C GLY A 236 -16.06 14.73 -12.58
N ASP A 237 -15.27 13.71 -12.28
CA ASP A 237 -15.31 13.06 -10.97
C ASP A 237 -14.51 13.85 -9.94
N VAL A 238 -15.01 13.88 -8.71
CA VAL A 238 -14.25 14.34 -7.54
C VAL A 238 -14.35 13.34 -6.40
N THR A 239 -13.21 12.99 -5.84
CA THR A 239 -13.14 12.29 -4.56
C THR A 239 -13.14 13.32 -3.43
N VAL A 240 -14.10 13.22 -2.51
CA VAL A 240 -14.14 14.01 -1.28
C VAL A 240 -14.23 13.04 -0.11
N ASP A 241 -13.26 13.13 0.79
CA ASP A 241 -13.15 12.34 2.03
C ASP A 241 -13.27 10.80 1.86
N GLY A 242 -12.95 10.31 0.65
CA GLY A 242 -12.96 8.90 0.24
C GLY A 242 -14.03 8.55 -0.79
N ILE A 243 -15.17 9.25 -0.76
CA ILE A 243 -16.35 8.98 -1.61
C ILE A 243 -16.14 9.62 -3.00
N MET A 244 -16.56 8.92 -4.05
CA MET A 244 -16.48 9.41 -5.44
C MET A 244 -17.83 9.97 -5.91
N TYR A 245 -17.81 11.19 -6.44
CA TYR A 245 -19.00 11.86 -6.96
C TYR A 245 -18.74 12.29 -8.42
N HIS A 246 -19.58 11.84 -9.36
CA HIS A 246 -19.60 12.46 -10.69
C HIS A 246 -20.34 13.78 -10.59
N VAL A 247 -19.71 14.88 -11.02
CA VAL A 247 -20.32 16.21 -11.07
C VAL A 247 -20.51 16.60 -12.53
N TRP A 248 -21.63 17.23 -12.85
CA TRP A 248 -21.90 17.82 -14.17
C TRP A 248 -22.56 19.19 -14.04
N LYS A 249 -22.55 19.95 -15.14
CA LYS A 249 -23.15 21.28 -15.20
C LYS A 249 -24.41 21.28 -16.07
N GLN A 250 -25.55 21.54 -15.45
CA GLN A 250 -26.86 21.58 -16.11
C GLN A 250 -27.56 22.90 -15.77
N ASP A 251 -28.12 23.58 -16.79
CA ASP A 251 -28.78 24.89 -16.66
C ASP A 251 -27.92 25.96 -15.93
N GLY A 252 -26.59 25.86 -16.09
CA GLY A 252 -25.60 26.72 -15.44
C GLY A 252 -25.26 26.35 -13.99
N ARG A 253 -26.03 25.46 -13.35
CA ARG A 253 -25.80 24.95 -11.98
C ARG A 253 -24.95 23.68 -12.01
N LEU A 254 -24.28 23.38 -10.91
CA LEU A 254 -23.63 22.08 -10.71
C LEU A 254 -24.63 21.09 -10.09
N ARG A 255 -24.65 19.87 -10.60
CA ARG A 255 -25.35 18.69 -10.06
C ARG A 255 -24.34 17.58 -9.88
N GLY A 256 -24.61 16.63 -8.99
CA GLY A 256 -23.81 15.42 -8.86
C GLY A 256 -24.64 14.21 -8.46
N ALA A 257 -24.03 13.05 -8.60
CA ALA A 257 -24.54 11.76 -8.13
C ALA A 257 -23.42 10.98 -7.43
N ARG A 258 -23.82 10.10 -6.51
CA ARG A 258 -22.97 9.15 -5.78
C ARG A 258 -23.04 7.79 -6.49
N PHE A 259 -21.98 6.98 -6.43
CA PHE A 259 -21.85 5.72 -7.18
C PHE A 259 -21.43 4.53 -6.29
N ASP A 260 -21.66 4.62 -4.99
CA ASP A 260 -21.35 3.63 -3.95
C ASP A 260 -22.54 3.45 -2.99
N SER A 261 -23.67 2.95 -3.51
CA SER A 261 -24.90 2.70 -2.73
C SER A 261 -25.65 1.45 -3.19
N ASP A 262 -25.67 0.45 -2.32
CA ASP A 262 -26.44 -0.80 -2.35
C ASP A 262 -27.96 -0.55 -2.51
N PRO A 263 -28.74 -1.44 -3.14
CA PRO A 263 -30.20 -1.42 -3.06
C PRO A 263 -30.68 -2.03 -1.73
N HIS A 264 -31.43 -1.28 -0.93
CA HIS A 264 -31.80 -1.73 0.42
C HIS A 264 -32.89 -2.82 0.46
N GLY A 265 -32.78 -3.75 1.42
CA GLY A 265 -33.93 -4.46 2.00
C GLY A 265 -33.72 -5.94 2.33
N GLU A 266 -33.49 -6.25 3.61
CA GLU A 266 -33.65 -7.63 4.12
C GLU A 266 -35.14 -8.03 4.17
N THR A 267 -35.68 -8.55 3.07
CA THR A 267 -36.96 -9.29 3.10
C THR A 267 -36.81 -10.60 3.87
N ALA A 268 -37.93 -11.17 4.34
CA ALA A 268 -37.91 -12.50 4.95
C ALA A 268 -37.55 -13.64 3.95
N SER A 269 -37.50 -13.34 2.64
CA SER A 269 -37.06 -14.23 1.56
C SER A 269 -35.56 -14.09 1.21
N ALA A 270 -34.85 -13.08 1.75
CA ALA A 270 -33.50 -12.66 1.35
C ALA A 270 -32.41 -13.73 1.41
N GLY A 271 -32.57 -14.82 2.18
CA GLY A 271 -31.63 -15.94 2.24
C GLY A 271 -31.41 -16.73 0.92
N ASN A 272 -31.95 -16.26 -0.20
CA ASN A 272 -31.68 -16.75 -1.56
C ASN A 272 -31.51 -15.63 -2.60
N TYR A 273 -31.57 -14.35 -2.21
CA TYR A 273 -31.64 -13.24 -3.15
C TYR A 273 -30.65 -12.14 -2.81
N GLN A 274 -29.58 -12.09 -3.60
CA GLN A 274 -28.84 -10.86 -3.79
C GLN A 274 -29.71 -9.90 -4.60
N ILE A 275 -29.94 -8.71 -4.03
CA ILE A 275 -30.46 -7.53 -4.70
C ILE A 275 -29.23 -6.64 -4.90
N GLY A 276 -28.96 -6.14 -6.11
CA GLY A 276 -27.75 -5.37 -6.41
C GLY A 276 -27.90 -4.53 -7.68
N LEU A 277 -27.04 -3.52 -7.85
CA LEU A 277 -26.81 -2.87 -9.14
C LEU A 277 -25.45 -3.33 -9.68
N ALA A 278 -25.44 -4.07 -10.79
CA ALA A 278 -24.23 -4.46 -11.47
C ALA A 278 -23.82 -3.41 -12.52
N HIS A 279 -22.57 -2.97 -12.47
CA HIS A 279 -21.91 -2.32 -13.59
C HIS A 279 -21.44 -3.39 -14.59
N GLY A 280 -21.97 -3.34 -15.82
CA GLY A 280 -21.81 -4.37 -16.85
C GLY A 280 -20.43 -4.45 -17.52
N VAL A 281 -19.36 -4.67 -16.74
CA VAL A 281 -18.02 -5.16 -17.14
C VAL A 281 -17.20 -4.30 -18.13
N ALA A 282 -17.78 -3.30 -18.78
CA ALA A 282 -17.02 -2.20 -19.35
C ALA A 282 -16.48 -1.31 -18.22
N GLU A 283 -15.21 -0.93 -18.30
CA GLU A 283 -14.68 0.17 -17.48
C GLU A 283 -15.49 1.42 -17.82
N LEU A 284 -16.18 2.01 -16.84
CA LEU A 284 -16.64 3.40 -16.94
C LEU A 284 -15.38 4.25 -17.08
N ASN A 285 -15.03 4.62 -18.31
CA ASN A 285 -13.84 5.41 -18.57
C ASN A 285 -13.99 6.76 -17.85
N ARG A 286 -12.90 7.27 -17.26
CA ARG A 286 -12.89 8.56 -16.55
C ARG A 286 -13.23 9.78 -17.44
N ASP A 287 -13.34 9.55 -18.74
CA ASP A 287 -13.72 10.56 -19.74
C ASP A 287 -15.16 10.37 -20.28
N ASP A 288 -15.97 9.43 -19.78
CA ASP A 288 -17.27 9.13 -20.40
C ASP A 288 -18.38 10.17 -20.07
N GLU A 289 -19.22 10.47 -21.05
CA GLU A 289 -19.90 11.77 -21.18
C GLU A 289 -21.44 11.74 -21.08
N ALA A 290 -22.09 10.67 -20.61
CA ALA A 290 -23.56 10.66 -20.47
C ALA A 290 -24.11 9.87 -19.26
N THR A 291 -24.62 10.57 -18.23
CA THR A 291 -25.23 9.94 -17.04
C THR A 291 -26.53 9.19 -17.31
N VAL A 292 -27.32 9.57 -18.32
CA VAL A 292 -28.52 8.82 -18.74
C VAL A 292 -28.13 7.51 -19.45
N GLU A 293 -27.03 7.52 -20.20
CA GLU A 293 -26.50 6.31 -20.82
C GLU A 293 -25.85 5.41 -19.75
N ASN A 294 -25.34 5.97 -18.65
CA ASN A 294 -24.88 5.22 -17.48
C ASN A 294 -26.02 4.55 -16.68
N GLU A 295 -27.16 5.20 -16.43
CA GLU A 295 -28.36 4.52 -15.87
C GLU A 295 -28.92 3.48 -16.86
N GLY A 296 -28.73 3.68 -18.18
CA GLY A 296 -29.00 2.64 -19.19
C GLY A 296 -27.92 1.57 -19.34
N ALA A 297 -26.79 1.68 -18.63
CA ALA A 297 -25.69 0.71 -18.63
C ALA A 297 -25.56 -0.05 -17.30
N THR A 298 -26.32 0.32 -16.26
CA THR A 298 -26.50 -0.50 -15.06
C THR A 298 -27.56 -1.57 -15.27
N ALA A 299 -27.38 -2.69 -14.57
CA ALA A 299 -28.36 -3.75 -14.51
C ALA A 299 -28.75 -4.05 -13.05
N LEU A 300 -30.04 -4.18 -12.83
CA LEU A 300 -30.63 -4.67 -11.61
C LEU A 300 -30.39 -6.18 -11.49
N LEU A 301 -29.55 -6.59 -10.54
CA LEU A 301 -29.43 -7.98 -10.10
C LEU A 301 -30.52 -8.26 -9.08
N VAL A 302 -31.55 -9.02 -9.45
CA VAL A 302 -32.60 -9.49 -8.52
C VAL A 302 -33.04 -10.89 -8.93
N GLY A 303 -33.43 -11.74 -7.97
CA GLY A 303 -33.95 -13.08 -8.29
C GLY A 303 -32.91 -14.03 -8.90
N GLY A 304 -31.62 -13.75 -8.72
CA GLY A 304 -30.55 -14.46 -9.43
C GLY A 304 -30.59 -14.27 -10.96
N GLY A 305 -31.06 -13.11 -11.41
CA GLY A 305 -31.07 -12.68 -12.81
C GLY A 305 -30.65 -11.21 -12.92
N GLU A 306 -30.09 -10.85 -14.07
CA GLU A 306 -29.62 -9.51 -14.43
C GLU A 306 -30.62 -8.86 -15.40
N PHE A 307 -31.18 -7.71 -15.03
CA PHE A 307 -32.17 -6.96 -15.82
C PHE A 307 -31.65 -5.55 -16.10
N ARG A 308 -31.53 -5.12 -17.36
CA ARG A 308 -31.07 -3.75 -17.66
C ARG A 308 -32.08 -2.71 -17.14
N VAL A 309 -31.57 -1.62 -16.58
CA VAL A 309 -32.43 -0.56 -16.00
C VAL A 309 -33.12 0.27 -17.09
N ASP A 310 -32.56 0.40 -18.31
CA ASP A 310 -33.24 1.03 -19.45
C ASP A 310 -34.43 0.22 -19.98
N GLU A 311 -34.24 -1.09 -20.22
CA GLU A 311 -35.31 -2.01 -20.65
C GLU A 311 -36.47 -2.00 -19.63
N LEU A 312 -36.14 -2.00 -18.34
CA LEU A 312 -37.12 -1.81 -17.27
C LEU A 312 -37.81 -0.44 -17.37
N LEU A 313 -37.08 0.68 -17.41
CA LEU A 313 -37.64 2.04 -17.48
C LEU A 313 -38.54 2.27 -18.71
N GLU A 314 -38.23 1.66 -19.87
CA GLU A 314 -39.03 1.79 -21.08
C GLU A 314 -40.34 0.95 -21.03
N THR A 315 -40.28 -0.27 -20.48
CA THR A 315 -41.37 -1.26 -20.64
C THR A 315 -42.14 -1.58 -19.35
N GLY A 316 -41.55 -1.32 -18.19
CA GLY A 316 -42.00 -1.78 -16.87
C GLY A 316 -41.67 -3.25 -16.55
N THR A 317 -41.17 -4.05 -17.51
CA THR A 317 -40.99 -5.51 -17.35
C THR A 317 -39.79 -6.07 -18.12
N ALA A 318 -38.89 -6.80 -17.48
CA ALA A 318 -37.74 -7.43 -18.13
C ALA A 318 -37.61 -8.93 -17.75
N SER A 319 -36.94 -9.73 -18.59
CA SER A 319 -36.73 -11.16 -18.37
C SER A 319 -35.26 -11.56 -18.48
N SER A 320 -34.74 -12.27 -17.49
CA SER A 320 -33.35 -12.70 -17.40
C SER A 320 -33.22 -14.20 -17.20
N LYS A 321 -32.14 -14.79 -17.71
CA LYS A 321 -31.83 -16.21 -17.53
C LYS A 321 -30.57 -16.31 -16.70
N GLY A 322 -30.65 -16.98 -15.57
CA GLY A 322 -29.49 -17.18 -14.70
C GLY A 322 -28.41 -18.00 -15.37
N GLU A 323 -27.23 -18.01 -14.76
CA GLU A 323 -26.05 -18.62 -15.34
C GLU A 323 -26.20 -20.12 -15.64
N ASN A 324 -25.33 -20.57 -16.54
CA ASN A 324 -25.12 -21.97 -16.85
C ASN A 324 -24.48 -22.70 -15.65
N MET A 325 -25.18 -23.71 -15.11
CA MET A 325 -24.78 -24.44 -13.90
C MET A 325 -23.41 -25.13 -14.02
N VAL A 326 -23.03 -25.59 -15.21
CA VAL A 326 -21.72 -26.23 -15.45
C VAL A 326 -20.60 -25.17 -15.52
N ASN A 327 -20.88 -24.02 -16.12
CA ASN A 327 -19.93 -22.91 -16.16
C ASN A 327 -19.69 -22.27 -14.77
N GLN A 328 -20.73 -22.12 -13.94
CA GLN A 328 -20.56 -21.66 -12.56
C GLN A 328 -19.67 -22.61 -11.75
N ALA A 329 -19.91 -23.92 -11.84
CA ALA A 329 -19.07 -24.91 -11.16
C ALA A 329 -17.61 -24.85 -11.65
N HIS A 330 -17.37 -24.67 -12.95
CA HIS A 330 -16.05 -24.47 -13.54
C HIS A 330 -15.34 -23.21 -13.00
N LEU A 331 -16.04 -22.08 -12.87
CA LEU A 331 -15.47 -20.84 -12.32
C LEU A 331 -15.19 -20.95 -10.81
N ALA A 332 -16.14 -21.46 -10.02
CA ALA A 332 -15.97 -21.61 -8.58
C ALA A 332 -14.89 -22.65 -8.21
N MET A 333 -14.76 -23.74 -8.97
CA MET A 333 -13.66 -24.70 -8.79
C MET A 333 -12.29 -24.07 -9.07
N ARG A 334 -12.22 -23.09 -9.98
CA ARG A 334 -10.99 -22.34 -10.30
C ARG A 334 -10.57 -21.37 -9.18
N ASP A 335 -11.52 -20.73 -8.50
CA ASP A 335 -11.24 -19.94 -7.29
C ASP A 335 -10.76 -20.82 -6.13
N ILE A 336 -11.46 -21.94 -5.86
CA ILE A 336 -11.05 -22.92 -4.83
C ILE A 336 -9.62 -23.40 -5.08
N LEU A 337 -9.29 -23.70 -6.35
CA LEU A 337 -7.95 -24.07 -6.77
C LEU A 337 -6.93 -22.94 -6.50
N SER A 338 -7.23 -21.69 -6.83
CA SER A 338 -6.34 -20.56 -6.54
C SER A 338 -6.12 -20.40 -5.03
N ARG A 339 -7.18 -20.33 -4.23
CA ARG A 339 -7.08 -20.19 -2.76
C ARG A 339 -6.26 -21.33 -2.14
N ALA A 340 -6.42 -22.56 -2.63
CA ALA A 340 -5.60 -23.69 -2.21
C ALA A 340 -4.12 -23.52 -2.58
N GLU A 341 -3.82 -23.13 -3.82
CA GLU A 341 -2.45 -22.84 -4.26
C GLU A 341 -1.81 -21.68 -3.46
N ALA A 342 -2.59 -20.69 -3.01
CA ALA A 342 -2.07 -19.56 -2.20
C ALA A 342 -1.65 -20.03 -0.80
N LEU A 343 -2.55 -20.76 -0.12
CA LEU A 343 -2.29 -21.22 1.24
C LEU A 343 -1.18 -22.26 1.30
N VAL A 344 -1.06 -23.11 0.27
CA VAL A 344 0.07 -24.05 0.13
C VAL A 344 1.39 -23.33 -0.11
N ALA A 345 1.39 -22.21 -0.83
CA ALA A 345 2.60 -21.38 -1.03
C ALA A 345 3.05 -20.64 0.23
N ILE A 346 2.10 -20.14 1.04
CA ILE A 346 2.40 -19.41 2.28
C ILE A 346 2.83 -20.35 3.41
N PHE A 347 2.22 -21.53 3.50
CA PHE A 347 2.46 -22.52 4.56
C PHE A 347 2.92 -23.89 4.00
N PRO A 348 4.05 -23.97 3.27
CA PRO A 348 4.48 -25.19 2.56
C PRO A 348 4.68 -26.40 3.49
N ASP A 349 4.99 -26.16 4.78
CA ASP A 349 5.21 -27.21 5.79
C ASP A 349 3.93 -27.95 6.25
N GLY A 350 2.78 -27.73 5.60
CA GLY A 350 1.59 -28.59 5.76
C GLY A 350 0.87 -28.54 7.11
N GLY A 351 1.19 -27.55 7.97
CA GLY A 351 0.79 -27.49 9.38
C GLY A 351 -0.71 -27.70 9.64
N ARG A 352 -1.06 -28.13 10.87
CA ARG A 352 -2.45 -28.53 11.24
C ARG A 352 -3.53 -27.53 10.83
N SER A 353 -3.23 -26.23 10.88
CA SER A 353 -4.12 -25.15 10.45
C SER A 353 -4.37 -25.19 8.93
N LEU A 354 -3.33 -25.29 8.10
CA LEU A 354 -3.46 -25.46 6.64
C LEU A 354 -4.23 -26.74 6.29
N THR A 355 -3.89 -27.86 6.92
CA THR A 355 -4.61 -29.13 6.71
C THR A 355 -6.11 -28.99 7.05
N THR A 356 -6.46 -28.26 8.10
CA THR A 356 -7.87 -28.00 8.46
C THR A 356 -8.58 -27.19 7.38
N GLU A 357 -7.88 -26.22 6.79
CA GLU A 357 -8.43 -25.28 5.80
C GLU A 357 -8.58 -25.89 4.39
N LEU A 358 -7.61 -26.66 3.90
CA LEU A 358 -7.77 -27.41 2.65
C LEU A 358 -8.92 -28.43 2.74
N ASN A 359 -9.19 -28.95 3.94
CA ASN A 359 -10.35 -29.78 4.23
C ASN A 359 -11.68 -29.00 4.35
N ARG A 360 -11.66 -27.65 4.36
CA ARG A 360 -12.84 -26.80 4.12
C ARG A 360 -13.09 -26.70 2.61
N MET A 361 -12.06 -26.30 1.86
CA MET A 361 -12.06 -26.20 0.39
C MET A 361 -12.52 -27.48 -0.32
N TRP A 362 -12.10 -28.67 0.13
CA TRP A 362 -12.57 -29.94 -0.46
C TRP A 362 -14.09 -30.16 -0.34
N ARG A 363 -14.72 -29.65 0.73
CA ARG A 363 -16.17 -29.73 0.91
C ARG A 363 -16.92 -28.71 0.06
N GLU A 364 -16.32 -27.55 -0.21
CA GLU A 364 -16.82 -26.59 -1.21
C GLU A 364 -16.86 -27.25 -2.59
N ALA A 365 -15.76 -27.90 -3.01
CA ALA A 365 -15.65 -28.59 -4.30
C ALA A 365 -16.69 -29.72 -4.50
N GLN A 366 -16.88 -30.60 -3.50
CA GLN A 366 -17.95 -31.62 -3.55
C GLN A 366 -19.34 -30.98 -3.70
N SER A 367 -19.59 -29.85 -3.03
CA SER A 367 -20.89 -29.16 -3.12
C SER A 367 -21.17 -28.57 -4.50
N LEU A 368 -20.15 -28.23 -5.28
CA LEU A 368 -20.30 -27.78 -6.67
C LEU A 368 -20.70 -28.95 -7.60
N ILE A 369 -20.01 -30.08 -7.50
CA ILE A 369 -20.30 -31.28 -8.30
C ILE A 369 -21.68 -31.89 -7.94
N ASP A 370 -22.03 -31.89 -6.65
CA ASP A 370 -23.37 -32.22 -6.14
C ASP A 370 -24.47 -31.31 -6.73
N GLY A 371 -24.14 -30.09 -7.15
CA GLY A 371 -25.05 -29.16 -7.83
C GLY A 371 -25.35 -29.55 -9.28
N ILE A 372 -24.38 -30.15 -9.98
CA ILE A 372 -24.53 -30.60 -11.38
C ILE A 372 -25.30 -31.92 -11.44
N PHE A 373 -24.90 -32.93 -10.67
CA PHE A 373 -25.44 -34.28 -10.80
C PHE A 373 -26.50 -34.62 -9.74
N GLY A 374 -26.53 -33.87 -8.64
CA GLY A 374 -27.29 -34.18 -7.44
C GLY A 374 -26.41 -34.84 -6.37
N ARG A 375 -26.78 -34.65 -5.10
CA ARG A 375 -25.98 -35.08 -3.94
C ARG A 375 -25.56 -36.54 -3.99
N ASN A 376 -24.26 -36.79 -3.86
CA ASN A 376 -23.62 -38.11 -3.85
C ASN A 376 -23.84 -38.95 -5.13
N VAL A 377 -24.14 -38.33 -6.28
CA VAL A 377 -24.15 -39.04 -7.58
C VAL A 377 -22.73 -39.19 -8.12
N VAL A 378 -21.83 -38.25 -7.82
CA VAL A 378 -20.36 -38.41 -7.97
C VAL A 378 -19.74 -38.24 -6.58
N ALA A 379 -18.93 -39.21 -6.13
CA ALA A 379 -18.27 -39.16 -4.83
C ALA A 379 -16.78 -38.84 -4.97
N LEU A 380 -16.39 -37.60 -4.65
CA LEU A 380 -15.00 -37.16 -4.79
C LEU A 380 -14.10 -37.85 -3.75
N ARG A 381 -13.12 -38.62 -4.23
CA ARG A 381 -12.15 -39.32 -3.39
C ARG A 381 -11.21 -38.31 -2.72
N ARG A 382 -11.47 -38.04 -1.44
CA ARG A 382 -10.70 -37.09 -0.61
C ARG A 382 -9.25 -37.53 -0.46
N THR A 383 -8.34 -36.68 -0.91
CA THR A 383 -6.89 -36.76 -0.64
C THR A 383 -6.56 -36.11 0.72
N THR A 384 -5.39 -36.41 1.26
CA THR A 384 -4.93 -35.83 2.54
C THR A 384 -3.64 -35.01 2.43
N GLU A 385 -2.91 -35.13 1.33
CA GLU A 385 -1.67 -34.38 1.11
C GLU A 385 -1.96 -33.04 0.41
N PRO A 386 -1.40 -31.90 0.89
CA PRO A 386 -1.70 -30.58 0.33
C PRO A 386 -1.46 -30.44 -1.18
N GLY A 387 -0.45 -31.12 -1.74
CA GLY A 387 -0.18 -31.12 -3.19
C GLY A 387 -1.18 -31.96 -4.00
N GLU A 388 -1.64 -33.09 -3.47
CA GLU A 388 -2.65 -33.93 -4.13
C GLU A 388 -4.01 -33.22 -4.24
N VAL A 389 -4.38 -32.42 -3.24
CA VAL A 389 -5.62 -31.62 -3.24
C VAL A 389 -5.66 -30.70 -4.47
N VAL A 390 -4.56 -29.98 -4.75
CA VAL A 390 -4.41 -29.08 -5.91
C VAL A 390 -4.50 -29.85 -7.24
N GLY A 391 -3.87 -31.03 -7.33
CA GLY A 391 -3.93 -31.89 -8.51
C GLY A 391 -5.34 -32.44 -8.78
N ALA A 392 -6.05 -32.86 -7.72
CA ALA A 392 -7.39 -33.42 -7.85
C ALA A 392 -8.45 -32.34 -8.19
N PHE A 393 -8.30 -31.09 -7.73
CA PHE A 393 -9.13 -29.98 -8.20
C PHE A 393 -8.95 -29.70 -9.71
N LYS A 394 -7.72 -29.81 -10.24
CA LYS A 394 -7.47 -29.67 -11.69
C LYS A 394 -8.14 -30.76 -12.51
N ALA A 395 -8.10 -32.01 -12.05
CA ALA A 395 -8.79 -33.13 -12.71
C ALA A 395 -10.33 -32.99 -12.76
N LEU A 396 -10.92 -32.15 -11.88
CA LEU A 396 -12.35 -31.81 -11.89
C LEU A 396 -12.68 -30.59 -12.76
N LEU A 397 -11.67 -29.79 -13.13
CA LEU A 397 -11.82 -28.58 -13.92
C LEU A 397 -11.93 -28.91 -15.42
N ASP A 398 -11.05 -29.79 -15.92
CA ASP A 398 -10.96 -30.12 -17.35
C ASP A 398 -12.29 -30.60 -17.96
N PRO A 399 -13.09 -31.50 -17.33
CA PRO A 399 -14.37 -31.94 -17.89
C PRO A 399 -15.45 -30.87 -17.94
N LEU A 400 -15.35 -29.83 -17.10
CA LEU A 400 -16.34 -28.74 -17.05
C LEU A 400 -16.05 -27.64 -18.10
N SER A 401 -14.87 -27.69 -18.73
CA SER A 401 -14.37 -26.64 -19.64
C SER A 401 -15.12 -26.54 -20.98
N SER A 402 -15.74 -27.62 -21.46
CA SER A 402 -16.38 -27.67 -22.78
C SER A 402 -17.45 -28.77 -22.89
N LEU A 403 -18.39 -28.61 -23.81
CA LEU A 403 -19.46 -29.59 -24.06
C LEU A 403 -18.90 -30.98 -24.44
N GLU A 404 -17.84 -31.01 -25.24
CA GLU A 404 -17.23 -32.24 -25.74
C GLU A 404 -16.50 -32.99 -24.61
N ALA A 405 -15.75 -32.26 -23.75
CA ALA A 405 -15.12 -32.85 -22.57
C ALA A 405 -16.17 -33.32 -21.53
N PHE A 406 -17.24 -32.54 -21.32
CA PHE A 406 -18.32 -32.90 -20.41
C PHE A 406 -19.08 -34.14 -20.87
N GLN A 407 -19.37 -34.25 -22.17
CA GLN A 407 -19.94 -35.47 -22.76
C GLN A 407 -18.98 -36.65 -22.59
N ALA A 408 -17.70 -36.52 -22.94
CA ALA A 408 -16.73 -37.61 -22.83
C ALA A 408 -16.58 -38.14 -21.40
N ALA A 409 -16.52 -37.24 -20.41
CA ALA A 409 -16.40 -37.59 -18.99
C ALA A 409 -17.68 -38.18 -18.36
N THR A 410 -18.83 -38.06 -19.04
CA THR A 410 -20.12 -38.62 -18.61
C THR A 410 -20.59 -39.82 -19.47
N LEU A 411 -19.71 -40.41 -20.29
CA LEU A 411 -19.97 -41.69 -20.94
C LEU A 411 -19.79 -42.85 -19.95
N SER A 412 -20.69 -43.85 -19.99
CA SER A 412 -20.78 -44.96 -19.04
C SER A 412 -19.65 -46.02 -19.11
N GLU A 413 -18.67 -45.81 -19.99
CA GLU A 413 -17.45 -46.63 -20.14
C GLU A 413 -16.23 -45.73 -20.46
N GLY A 414 -16.32 -44.43 -20.11
CA GLY A 414 -15.35 -43.41 -20.49
C GLY A 414 -14.10 -43.34 -19.60
N GLY A 415 -14.11 -43.96 -18.41
CA GLY A 415 -13.04 -43.85 -17.42
C GLY A 415 -12.82 -42.42 -16.87
N GLY A 416 -13.81 -41.54 -17.06
CA GLY A 416 -13.76 -40.13 -16.65
C GLY A 416 -14.19 -39.92 -15.20
N VAL A 417 -13.81 -38.78 -14.61
CA VAL A 417 -14.12 -38.45 -13.20
C VAL A 417 -15.62 -38.29 -12.87
N PHE A 418 -16.50 -38.30 -13.89
CA PHE A 418 -17.96 -38.27 -13.75
C PHE A 418 -18.66 -39.53 -14.28
N GLU A 419 -17.94 -40.65 -14.45
CA GLU A 419 -18.48 -41.93 -14.95
C GLU A 419 -19.63 -42.48 -14.09
N ASP A 420 -19.59 -42.30 -12.76
CA ASP A 420 -20.68 -42.62 -11.82
C ASP A 420 -22.01 -41.88 -12.13
N ALA A 421 -21.94 -40.77 -12.88
CA ALA A 421 -23.06 -39.91 -13.25
C ALA A 421 -23.38 -39.94 -14.75
N ALA A 422 -23.28 -41.13 -15.37
CA ALA A 422 -23.39 -41.29 -16.82
C ALA A 422 -24.64 -40.66 -17.47
N LEU A 423 -24.45 -39.95 -18.58
CA LEU A 423 -25.48 -39.26 -19.36
C LEU A 423 -25.31 -39.50 -20.87
N ASP A 424 -26.38 -39.93 -21.54
CA ASP A 424 -26.43 -39.92 -23.01
C ASP A 424 -26.19 -38.50 -23.56
N ALA A 425 -25.63 -38.38 -24.77
CA ALA A 425 -25.24 -37.10 -25.37
C ALA A 425 -26.34 -36.02 -25.39
N ALA A 426 -27.62 -36.38 -25.53
CA ALA A 426 -28.73 -35.42 -25.49
C ALA A 426 -29.08 -34.93 -24.06
N PRO A 427 -29.27 -35.80 -23.05
CA PRO A 427 -29.20 -35.44 -21.62
C PRO A 427 -27.97 -34.61 -21.24
N ALA A 428 -26.77 -35.02 -21.63
CA ALA A 428 -25.52 -34.30 -21.35
C ALA A 428 -25.53 -32.89 -21.97
N THR A 429 -25.99 -32.75 -23.22
CA THR A 429 -26.15 -31.44 -23.87
C THR A 429 -27.19 -30.56 -23.15
N ARG A 430 -28.28 -31.14 -22.64
CA ARG A 430 -29.26 -30.38 -21.83
C ARG A 430 -28.70 -29.97 -20.47
N ALA A 431 -27.89 -30.81 -19.83
CA ALA A 431 -27.25 -30.52 -18.56
C ALA A 431 -26.16 -29.45 -18.72
N PHE A 432 -25.31 -29.56 -19.74
CA PHE A 432 -24.27 -28.59 -20.07
C PHE A 432 -24.82 -27.23 -20.49
N ASN A 433 -26.04 -27.15 -21.02
CA ASN A 433 -26.72 -25.89 -21.35
C ASN A 433 -27.83 -25.52 -20.34
N ALA A 434 -27.80 -26.09 -19.12
CA ALA A 434 -28.82 -25.83 -18.11
C ALA A 434 -28.57 -24.50 -17.39
N VAL A 435 -29.48 -23.54 -17.59
CA VAL A 435 -29.58 -22.35 -16.75
C VAL A 435 -30.13 -22.68 -15.37
N ALA A 436 -29.53 -22.11 -14.33
CA ALA A 436 -29.92 -22.32 -12.94
C ALA A 436 -31.31 -21.71 -12.62
N SER A 437 -31.64 -20.58 -13.26
CA SER A 437 -32.88 -19.83 -13.07
C SER A 437 -33.40 -19.20 -14.36
N ASP A 438 -34.66 -18.80 -14.33
CA ASP A 438 -35.40 -18.05 -15.35
C ASP A 438 -36.28 -17.05 -14.58
N SER A 439 -35.91 -15.78 -14.61
CA SER A 439 -36.40 -14.73 -13.71
C SER A 439 -37.07 -13.61 -14.51
N THR A 440 -38.14 -13.03 -13.97
CA THR A 440 -38.87 -11.91 -14.59
C THR A 440 -39.07 -10.82 -13.55
N ALA A 441 -38.68 -9.59 -13.85
CA ALA A 441 -38.89 -8.42 -12.98
C ALA A 441 -40.01 -7.53 -13.53
N VAL A 442 -40.84 -6.99 -12.65
CA VAL A 442 -41.88 -6.00 -12.94
C VAL A 442 -41.73 -4.83 -11.96
N PHE A 443 -41.69 -3.60 -12.45
CA PHE A 443 -41.28 -2.46 -11.62
C PHE A 443 -41.98 -1.13 -11.99
N LYS A 444 -41.81 -0.13 -11.13
CA LYS A 444 -42.22 1.29 -11.30
C LYS A 444 -41.18 2.22 -10.65
N ALA A 445 -41.36 3.52 -10.84
CA ALA A 445 -40.55 4.58 -10.25
C ALA A 445 -41.44 5.66 -9.61
N THR A 446 -40.90 6.41 -8.64
CA THR A 446 -41.54 7.59 -8.01
C THR A 446 -40.42 8.49 -7.50
N GLY A 447 -40.30 9.70 -8.05
CA GLY A 447 -39.11 10.53 -7.86
C GLY A 447 -37.83 9.82 -8.31
N ASP A 448 -36.81 9.84 -7.46
CA ASP A 448 -35.52 9.16 -7.66
C ASP A 448 -35.56 7.69 -7.18
N THR A 449 -36.69 7.23 -6.64
CA THR A 449 -36.87 5.82 -6.23
C THR A 449 -37.29 4.93 -7.40
N ARG A 450 -36.97 3.64 -7.28
CA ARG A 450 -37.25 2.55 -8.22
C ARG A 450 -37.70 1.33 -7.40
N TYR A 451 -38.80 0.68 -7.73
CA TYR A 451 -39.36 -0.39 -6.90
C TYR A 451 -40.17 -1.40 -7.72
N GLY A 452 -40.16 -2.66 -7.28
CA GLY A 452 -40.74 -3.74 -8.06
C GLY A 452 -40.81 -5.09 -7.35
N VAL A 453 -41.08 -6.10 -8.16
CA VAL A 453 -41.14 -7.51 -7.77
C VAL A 453 -40.45 -8.39 -8.82
N VAL A 454 -39.92 -9.51 -8.36
CA VAL A 454 -39.34 -10.56 -9.21
C VAL A 454 -40.13 -11.85 -9.09
N LEU A 455 -40.13 -12.62 -10.18
CA LEU A 455 -40.66 -13.97 -10.24
C LEU A 455 -39.57 -14.89 -10.81
N THR A 456 -38.98 -15.69 -9.94
CA THR A 456 -37.85 -16.60 -10.23
C THR A 456 -38.34 -18.04 -10.36
N ARG A 457 -38.11 -18.67 -11.51
CA ARG A 457 -38.19 -20.13 -11.63
C ARG A 457 -36.79 -20.69 -11.45
N VAL A 458 -36.61 -21.67 -10.57
CA VAL A 458 -35.31 -22.33 -10.35
C VAL A 458 -35.26 -23.71 -10.98
N ARG A 459 -34.06 -24.18 -11.26
CA ARG A 459 -33.80 -25.54 -11.71
C ARG A 459 -33.13 -26.34 -10.59
N VAL A 460 -33.84 -27.31 -10.01
CA VAL A 460 -33.34 -28.07 -8.84
C VAL A 460 -32.20 -29.04 -9.21
N ARG A 461 -32.11 -29.46 -10.49
CA ARG A 461 -30.98 -30.20 -11.10
C ARG A 461 -30.94 -29.92 -12.61
N PRO A 462 -29.78 -29.85 -13.29
CA PRO A 462 -29.65 -29.56 -14.73
C PRO A 462 -30.64 -30.28 -15.68
N VAL A 463 -30.94 -31.55 -15.42
CA VAL A 463 -31.87 -32.37 -16.23
C VAL A 463 -33.36 -32.13 -15.95
N ALA A 464 -33.72 -31.40 -14.90
CA ALA A 464 -35.10 -31.05 -14.57
C ALA A 464 -35.59 -29.80 -15.32
N SER A 465 -36.91 -29.65 -15.43
CA SER A 465 -37.52 -28.39 -15.88
C SER A 465 -37.30 -27.26 -14.87
N LEU A 466 -37.32 -26.02 -15.35
CA LEU A 466 -37.45 -24.84 -14.49
C LEU A 466 -38.81 -24.86 -13.79
N SER A 467 -38.81 -24.61 -12.48
CA SER A 467 -40.00 -24.67 -11.63
C SER A 467 -39.90 -23.71 -10.45
N PHE A 468 -41.03 -23.16 -10.06
CA PHE A 468 -41.19 -22.46 -8.79
C PHE A 468 -41.06 -23.46 -7.61
N ARG A 469 -40.26 -23.12 -6.58
CA ARG A 469 -40.11 -23.82 -5.30
C ARG A 469 -41.44 -23.86 -4.53
N PRO A 470 -41.81 -25.01 -3.92
CA PRO A 470 -43.01 -25.08 -3.07
C PRO A 470 -43.01 -24.20 -1.81
N SER A 471 -41.88 -23.56 -1.48
CA SER A 471 -41.72 -22.72 -0.28
C SER A 471 -41.95 -21.23 -0.52
N GLY A 472 -42.38 -20.82 -1.72
CA GLY A 472 -42.67 -19.43 -2.08
C GLY A 472 -41.44 -18.50 -2.15
N ALA A 473 -40.24 -19.01 -1.86
CA ALA A 473 -38.95 -18.35 -2.08
C ALA A 473 -38.55 -18.31 -3.58
N ASP A 474 -39.49 -17.83 -4.39
CA ASP A 474 -39.46 -17.66 -5.84
C ASP A 474 -39.92 -16.24 -6.22
N VAL A 475 -40.86 -15.70 -5.45
CA VAL A 475 -41.25 -14.31 -5.52
C VAL A 475 -40.40 -13.50 -4.54
N GLY A 476 -40.20 -12.22 -4.86
CA GLY A 476 -39.44 -11.29 -4.03
C GLY A 476 -39.80 -9.86 -4.37
N ALA A 477 -39.85 -8.98 -3.39
CA ALA A 477 -39.88 -7.53 -3.60
C ALA A 477 -38.46 -6.94 -3.68
N PHE A 478 -38.31 -5.82 -4.37
CA PHE A 478 -37.09 -5.00 -4.36
C PHE A 478 -37.43 -3.51 -4.43
N ALA A 479 -36.56 -2.67 -3.90
CA ALA A 479 -36.63 -1.22 -4.10
C ALA A 479 -35.25 -0.55 -3.87
N TYR A 480 -34.95 0.52 -4.60
CA TYR A 480 -33.68 1.26 -4.55
C TYR A 480 -33.85 2.73 -4.96
N SER A 481 -32.78 3.52 -4.84
CA SER A 481 -32.75 4.96 -5.04
C SER A 481 -31.58 5.40 -5.94
N THR A 482 -31.74 6.51 -6.68
CA THR A 482 -30.62 7.22 -7.33
C THR A 482 -30.14 8.46 -6.55
N ILE A 483 -30.73 8.76 -5.39
CA ILE A 483 -30.23 9.74 -4.41
C ILE A 483 -29.72 9.05 -3.13
N PRO A 484 -28.70 9.57 -2.44
CA PRO A 484 -28.02 8.84 -1.37
C PRO A 484 -28.79 8.80 -0.06
N ASP A 485 -28.46 7.83 0.78
CA ASP A 485 -28.11 7.99 2.20
C ASP A 485 -28.28 9.42 2.78
N THR A 486 -29.25 9.67 3.66
CA THR A 486 -28.94 10.59 4.78
C THR A 486 -28.26 9.79 5.87
N GLU A 487 -27.10 10.19 6.38
CA GLU A 487 -26.35 9.32 7.30
C GLU A 487 -26.98 9.12 8.69
N ARG A 488 -27.76 10.08 9.21
CA ARG A 488 -28.22 10.09 10.62
C ARG A 488 -29.56 10.79 10.83
N LEU A 489 -30.50 10.14 11.55
CA LEU A 489 -31.87 10.60 11.85
C LEU A 489 -31.94 12.09 12.25
N ARG A 490 -30.96 12.51 13.06
CA ARG A 490 -30.82 13.86 13.64
C ARG A 490 -30.72 15.01 12.63
N LEU A 491 -30.39 14.71 11.36
CA LEU A 491 -30.01 15.71 10.36
C LEU A 491 -31.22 16.39 9.72
N VAL A 492 -32.38 15.73 9.70
CA VAL A 492 -33.56 16.21 8.98
C VAL A 492 -34.46 17.08 9.84
N GLN A 493 -34.54 16.74 11.14
CA GLN A 493 -35.18 17.41 12.27
C GLN A 493 -34.89 16.50 13.49
N ASN A 494 -35.52 16.72 14.65
CA ASN A 494 -35.50 15.74 15.77
C ASN A 494 -36.89 15.59 16.43
N THR A 495 -37.93 16.13 15.78
CA THR A 495 -39.28 16.37 16.34
C THR A 495 -40.26 16.54 15.20
N GLY A 496 -41.44 15.94 15.30
CA GLY A 496 -42.45 15.86 14.24
C GLY A 496 -42.74 14.41 13.84
N SER A 497 -43.63 14.24 12.86
CA SER A 497 -43.82 13.03 12.04
C SER A 497 -43.33 13.23 10.59
N ALA A 498 -44.02 12.70 9.55
CA ALA A 498 -43.88 12.94 8.10
C ALA A 498 -44.90 12.14 7.31
N VAL A 499 -45.46 12.69 6.25
CA VAL A 499 -46.25 11.95 5.24
C VAL A 499 -45.41 11.80 3.97
N TYR A 500 -45.36 10.57 3.47
CA TYR A 500 -44.81 10.23 2.15
C TYR A 500 -45.93 9.63 1.30
N GLU A 501 -45.96 9.97 0.02
CA GLU A 501 -46.91 9.44 -0.96
C GLU A 501 -46.18 8.90 -2.19
N GLY A 502 -46.69 7.82 -2.75
CA GLY A 502 -46.14 7.19 -3.96
C GLY A 502 -46.80 5.85 -4.25
N GLY A 503 -46.07 4.98 -4.96
CA GLY A 503 -46.63 3.72 -5.45
C GLY A 503 -45.97 2.47 -4.87
N THR A 504 -46.65 1.35 -5.07
CA THR A 504 -46.13 0.01 -4.80
C THR A 504 -46.44 -0.95 -5.95
N VAL A 505 -45.53 -1.91 -6.17
CA VAL A 505 -45.74 -3.10 -7.00
C VAL A 505 -45.64 -4.30 -6.07
N ALA A 506 -46.59 -5.23 -6.16
CA ALA A 506 -46.64 -6.41 -5.32
C ALA A 506 -46.91 -7.69 -6.14
N VAL A 507 -46.57 -8.84 -5.59
CA VAL A 507 -46.76 -10.15 -6.19
C VAL A 507 -47.31 -11.13 -5.16
N SER A 508 -48.36 -11.85 -5.53
CA SER A 508 -48.98 -12.87 -4.67
C SER A 508 -48.21 -14.18 -4.69
N GLY A 509 -48.43 -15.05 -3.69
CA GLY A 509 -47.84 -16.40 -3.68
C GLY A 509 -48.35 -17.33 -4.80
N ASP A 510 -49.41 -16.96 -5.53
CA ASP A 510 -49.83 -17.60 -6.78
C ASP A 510 -49.17 -17.02 -8.06
N ARG A 511 -48.34 -15.98 -7.91
CA ARG A 511 -47.55 -15.26 -8.94
C ARG A 511 -48.33 -14.25 -9.79
N THR A 512 -49.49 -13.79 -9.31
CA THR A 512 -50.19 -12.63 -9.90
C THR A 512 -49.49 -11.34 -9.47
N VAL A 513 -49.21 -10.44 -10.41
CA VAL A 513 -48.61 -9.13 -10.11
C VAL A 513 -49.70 -8.06 -10.00
N TYR A 514 -49.57 -7.21 -8.98
CA TYR A 514 -50.46 -6.13 -8.64
C TYR A 514 -49.70 -4.81 -8.54
N THR A 515 -50.37 -3.69 -8.77
CA THR A 515 -49.83 -2.35 -8.46
C THR A 515 -50.87 -1.49 -7.75
N GLY A 516 -50.43 -0.57 -6.91
CA GLY A 516 -51.29 0.33 -6.15
C GLY A 516 -50.53 1.50 -5.55
N ASP A 517 -51.18 2.22 -4.65
CA ASP A 517 -50.66 3.42 -4.00
C ASP A 517 -50.28 3.13 -2.55
N ILE A 518 -49.30 3.86 -2.01
CA ILE A 518 -48.83 3.69 -0.63
C ILE A 518 -48.48 5.03 0.03
N GLU A 519 -48.99 5.20 1.25
CA GLU A 519 -48.76 6.32 2.14
C GLU A 519 -47.92 5.84 3.34
N LEU A 520 -46.88 6.59 3.73
CA LEU A 520 -46.11 6.35 4.96
C LEU A 520 -46.27 7.51 5.95
N LEU A 521 -46.48 7.21 7.23
CA LEU A 521 -46.48 8.19 8.32
C LEU A 521 -45.32 7.92 9.30
N VAL A 522 -44.24 8.71 9.18
CA VAL A 522 -42.98 8.50 9.91
C VAL A 522 -42.93 9.40 11.16
N ARG A 523 -43.22 8.91 12.37
CA ARG A 523 -43.20 9.67 13.64
C ARG A 523 -41.82 9.69 14.28
N PHE A 524 -41.09 10.81 14.24
CA PHE A 524 -39.70 10.90 14.71
C PHE A 524 -39.55 10.92 16.23
N LEU A 525 -40.44 11.62 16.92
CA LEU A 525 -40.45 11.65 18.39
C LEU A 525 -40.71 10.25 18.98
N ASN A 526 -41.60 9.48 18.36
CA ASN A 526 -41.97 8.12 18.78
C ASN A 526 -41.09 7.03 18.13
N ARG A 527 -40.32 7.41 17.11
CA ARG A 527 -39.62 6.55 16.16
C ARG A 527 -40.48 5.40 15.65
N THR A 528 -41.62 5.73 15.04
CA THR A 528 -42.48 4.73 14.37
C THR A 528 -42.75 5.08 12.91
N VAL A 529 -42.74 4.08 12.02
CA VAL A 529 -43.29 4.20 10.67
C VAL A 529 -44.60 3.44 10.61
N SER A 530 -45.70 4.15 10.38
CA SER A 530 -46.98 3.54 9.99
C SER A 530 -47.08 3.55 8.46
N SER A 531 -47.84 2.62 7.85
CA SER A 531 -48.10 2.66 6.41
C SER A 531 -49.51 2.18 6.06
N LEU A 532 -50.06 2.78 5.00
CA LEU A 532 -51.34 2.47 4.39
C LEU A 532 -51.14 2.22 2.88
N ILE A 533 -51.53 1.04 2.40
CA ILE A 533 -51.56 0.67 0.98
C ILE A 533 -53.00 0.67 0.50
N THR A 534 -53.26 1.22 -0.69
CA THR A 534 -54.59 1.31 -1.30
C THR A 534 -54.56 1.00 -2.81
N ASN A 535 -55.75 0.85 -3.42
CA ASN A 535 -55.94 0.73 -4.89
C ASN A 535 -55.21 -0.45 -5.58
N LEU A 536 -54.72 -1.41 -4.79
CA LEU A 536 -53.95 -2.57 -5.25
C LEU A 536 -54.75 -3.46 -6.21
N SER A 537 -54.36 -3.48 -7.49
CA SER A 537 -55.05 -4.17 -8.58
C SER A 537 -54.09 -4.78 -9.61
N ASP A 538 -54.52 -5.85 -10.28
CA ASP A 538 -53.73 -6.59 -11.28
C ASP A 538 -53.74 -5.93 -12.68
N GLU A 539 -53.15 -6.59 -13.68
CA GLU A 539 -53.17 -6.11 -15.08
C GLU A 539 -54.58 -5.97 -15.69
N ASN A 540 -55.59 -6.63 -15.11
CA ASN A 540 -56.98 -6.57 -15.52
C ASN A 540 -57.80 -5.52 -14.73
N GLY A 541 -57.22 -4.95 -13.67
CA GLY A 541 -57.88 -4.03 -12.74
C GLY A 541 -58.65 -4.72 -11.60
N GLU A 542 -58.50 -6.05 -11.44
CA GLU A 542 -59.12 -6.81 -10.36
C GLU A 542 -58.31 -6.67 -9.05
N PRO A 543 -58.96 -6.45 -7.90
CA PRO A 543 -58.29 -6.28 -6.62
C PRO A 543 -57.74 -7.61 -6.07
N TRP A 544 -56.66 -7.54 -5.29
CA TRP A 544 -56.13 -8.72 -4.59
C TRP A 544 -57.17 -9.35 -3.65
N LEU A 545 -57.25 -10.69 -3.65
CA LEU A 545 -58.24 -11.46 -2.90
C LEU A 545 -57.64 -12.14 -1.66
N TYR A 546 -57.78 -11.52 -0.48
CA TYR A 546 -57.36 -12.15 0.78
C TYR A 546 -58.52 -12.92 1.40
N ASN A 547 -58.35 -14.24 1.55
CA ASN A 547 -59.37 -15.18 2.02
C ASN A 547 -60.71 -15.04 1.25
N TYR A 548 -60.61 -14.93 -0.09
CA TYR A 548 -61.72 -14.78 -1.04
C TYR A 548 -62.46 -13.42 -1.00
N TYR A 549 -61.97 -12.41 -0.26
CA TYR A 549 -62.55 -11.07 -0.24
C TYR A 549 -61.66 -10.03 -0.96
N PRO A 550 -62.24 -9.11 -1.75
CA PRO A 550 -61.50 -8.05 -2.41
C PRO A 550 -60.96 -7.05 -1.40
N VAL A 551 -59.64 -6.94 -1.35
CA VAL A 551 -58.93 -6.00 -0.48
C VAL A 551 -58.97 -4.61 -1.08
N SER A 552 -59.26 -3.61 -0.26
CA SER A 552 -59.26 -2.19 -0.63
C SER A 552 -58.22 -1.36 0.12
N THR A 553 -57.85 -1.79 1.32
CA THR A 553 -56.83 -1.14 2.14
C THR A 553 -56.04 -2.18 2.95
N ILE A 554 -54.72 -1.95 3.08
CA ILE A 554 -53.85 -2.71 3.98
C ILE A 554 -53.14 -1.68 4.87
N TYR A 555 -53.32 -1.80 6.18
CA TYR A 555 -52.54 -1.03 7.15
C TYR A 555 -51.43 -1.93 7.70
N LEU A 556 -50.18 -1.58 7.44
CA LEU A 556 -49.01 -2.30 7.97
C LEU A 556 -48.79 -1.91 9.45
N PRO A 557 -48.18 -2.79 10.27
CA PRO A 557 -47.91 -2.49 11.68
C PRO A 557 -46.90 -1.36 11.84
N ASP A 558 -47.01 -0.58 12.93
CA ASP A 558 -46.05 0.47 13.32
C ASP A 558 -44.64 -0.13 13.51
N ALA A 559 -43.79 -0.02 12.49
CA ALA A 559 -42.39 -0.47 12.54
C ALA A 559 -41.53 0.54 13.32
N LYS A 560 -40.41 0.09 13.90
CA LYS A 560 -39.50 0.97 14.64
C LYS A 560 -38.39 1.54 13.77
N LEU A 561 -38.31 2.86 13.79
CA LEU A 561 -37.31 3.67 13.07
C LEU A 561 -36.03 3.78 13.92
N ASN A 562 -34.85 3.53 13.34
CA ASN A 562 -33.59 3.54 14.09
C ASN A 562 -32.82 4.88 13.98
N TYR A 563 -31.51 4.92 14.29
CA TYR A 563 -30.69 6.15 14.30
C TYR A 563 -29.98 6.44 12.97
N ALA A 564 -29.56 5.40 12.26
CA ALA A 564 -29.41 5.37 10.81
C ALA A 564 -30.79 4.90 10.34
N ALA A 565 -31.67 5.75 9.83
CA ALA A 565 -33.12 5.55 9.99
C ALA A 565 -33.78 4.50 9.07
N ASP A 566 -33.24 3.28 9.00
CA ASP A 566 -34.02 2.12 8.58
C ASP A 566 -35.21 1.96 9.53
N TRP A 567 -36.25 1.31 9.02
CA TRP A 567 -37.16 0.54 9.86
C TRP A 567 -37.20 -0.91 9.39
N ASN A 568 -37.37 -1.83 10.33
CA ASN A 568 -37.62 -3.24 10.03
C ASN A 568 -38.55 -3.84 11.08
N SER A 569 -39.74 -4.25 10.66
CA SER A 569 -40.60 -5.16 11.42
C SER A 569 -40.40 -6.58 10.88
N GLN A 570 -39.55 -7.34 11.58
CA GLN A 570 -39.37 -8.77 11.37
C GLN A 570 -40.70 -9.52 11.55
N LEU A 571 -40.85 -10.70 10.95
CA LEU A 571 -42.06 -11.55 11.05
C LEU A 571 -42.28 -12.17 12.44
N ARG A 572 -42.49 -11.32 13.46
CA ARG A 572 -42.83 -11.73 14.83
C ARG A 572 -44.31 -12.13 14.88
N SER A 573 -44.66 -13.00 15.83
CA SER A 573 -46.04 -13.52 15.95
C SER A 573 -47.07 -12.45 16.36
N SER A 574 -46.60 -11.33 16.90
CA SER A 574 -47.32 -10.10 17.25
C SER A 574 -47.61 -9.20 16.05
N ASP A 575 -46.75 -9.22 15.03
CA ASP A 575 -46.63 -8.13 14.07
C ASP A 575 -47.56 -8.43 12.89
N ARG A 576 -48.63 -7.62 12.79
CA ARG A 576 -49.78 -7.92 11.95
C ARG A 576 -50.31 -6.72 11.20
N ALA A 577 -50.42 -6.86 9.89
CA ALA A 577 -51.18 -5.96 9.05
C ALA A 577 -52.68 -6.19 9.25
N TRP A 578 -53.45 -5.10 9.24
CA TRP A 578 -54.90 -5.14 9.14
C TRP A 578 -55.30 -5.04 7.67
N VAL A 579 -56.09 -6.00 7.20
CA VAL A 579 -56.51 -6.14 5.80
C VAL A 579 -58.01 -5.83 5.71
N GLY A 580 -58.35 -4.72 5.05
CA GLY A 580 -59.71 -4.20 4.92
C GLY A 580 -60.27 -4.39 3.51
N GLY A 581 -61.43 -5.03 3.41
CA GLY A 581 -62.21 -5.13 2.16
C GLY A 581 -63.43 -4.21 2.16
N ARG A 582 -63.89 -3.82 0.96
CA ARG A 582 -64.99 -2.83 0.79
C ARG A 582 -66.35 -3.27 1.38
N GLU A 583 -66.63 -4.57 1.44
CA GLU A 583 -67.98 -5.08 1.70
C GLU A 583 -68.24 -5.55 3.14
N PHE A 584 -67.19 -5.76 3.94
CA PHE A 584 -67.31 -6.18 5.34
C PHE A 584 -66.61 -5.18 6.26
N GLY A 585 -67.38 -4.48 7.10
CA GLY A 585 -66.89 -3.50 8.08
C GLY A 585 -66.08 -4.06 9.26
N GLY A 586 -65.47 -5.24 9.09
CA GLY A 586 -64.57 -5.88 10.03
C GLY A 586 -63.39 -6.47 9.27
N GLY A 587 -62.32 -5.68 9.14
CA GLY A 587 -61.07 -6.16 8.54
C GLY A 587 -60.41 -7.25 9.38
N THR A 588 -59.65 -8.11 8.70
CA THR A 588 -58.96 -9.26 9.30
C THR A 588 -57.50 -8.92 9.59
N THR A 589 -56.80 -9.74 10.38
CA THR A 589 -55.37 -9.52 10.66
C THR A 589 -54.52 -10.66 10.11
N ALA A 590 -53.59 -10.30 9.24
CA ALA A 590 -52.57 -11.17 8.68
C ALA A 590 -51.24 -10.94 9.42
N ARG A 591 -50.28 -11.87 9.35
CA ARG A 591 -48.88 -11.53 9.67
C ARG A 591 -48.29 -10.70 8.53
N SER A 592 -47.26 -9.92 8.83
CA SER A 592 -46.68 -8.99 7.86
C SER A 592 -45.26 -8.60 8.24
N SER A 593 -44.40 -8.41 7.24
CA SER A 593 -43.18 -7.62 7.40
C SER A 593 -43.37 -6.25 6.77
N PHE A 594 -42.70 -5.24 7.33
CA PHE A 594 -42.63 -3.91 6.77
C PHE A 594 -41.26 -3.32 7.11
N ALA A 595 -40.46 -3.07 6.09
CA ALA A 595 -39.10 -2.57 6.19
C ALA A 595 -38.81 -1.55 5.10
N GLY A 596 -37.85 -0.67 5.33
CA GLY A 596 -37.47 0.32 4.34
C GLY A 596 -36.50 1.36 4.87
N HIS A 597 -36.16 2.27 3.97
CA HIS A 597 -35.28 3.39 4.17
C HIS A 597 -35.88 4.69 3.67
N LEU A 598 -35.17 5.76 3.97
CA LEU A 598 -35.58 7.15 3.89
C LEU A 598 -34.36 7.92 3.31
N LEU A 599 -34.50 8.94 2.46
CA LEU A 599 -33.44 9.30 1.49
C LEU A 599 -33.07 10.79 1.42
N GLY A 600 -31.81 11.09 1.09
CA GLY A 600 -31.31 12.38 0.58
C GLY A 600 -30.18 13.04 1.38
N MET A 601 -29.44 13.99 0.78
CA MET A 601 -28.30 14.70 1.40
C MET A 601 -28.41 16.24 1.34
N GLY A 602 -27.63 16.94 2.17
CA GLY A 602 -27.62 18.41 2.26
C GLY A 602 -28.94 19.04 2.73
N GLU A 603 -29.67 19.66 1.82
CA GLU A 603 -31.01 20.25 2.05
C GLU A 603 -32.13 19.32 1.58
N ASP A 604 -31.81 18.35 0.71
CA ASP A 604 -32.69 17.26 0.27
C ASP A 604 -32.73 16.11 1.30
N VAL A 605 -32.08 16.31 2.46
CA VAL A 605 -32.04 15.41 3.61
C VAL A 605 -33.46 14.98 4.01
N GLY A 606 -33.74 13.69 3.83
CA GLY A 606 -35.06 13.13 4.03
C GLY A 606 -36.12 13.71 3.12
N SER A 607 -35.97 13.57 1.81
CA SER A 607 -36.92 14.03 0.79
C SER A 607 -37.71 12.91 0.11
N GLN A 608 -37.28 11.65 0.24
CA GLN A 608 -37.95 10.48 -0.34
C GLN A 608 -37.84 9.26 0.62
N ALA A 609 -38.51 8.16 0.30
CA ALA A 609 -38.41 6.89 1.02
C ALA A 609 -38.71 5.69 0.12
N VAL A 610 -38.19 4.53 0.49
CA VAL A 610 -38.09 3.34 -0.37
C VAL A 610 -38.07 2.06 0.47
N GLY A 611 -38.56 0.92 -0.03
CA GLY A 611 -38.47 -0.32 0.73
C GLY A 611 -39.44 -1.44 0.31
N VAL A 612 -39.73 -2.34 1.25
CA VAL A 612 -40.40 -3.62 1.02
C VAL A 612 -41.40 -4.00 2.13
N TRP A 613 -42.48 -4.68 1.76
CA TRP A 613 -43.51 -5.17 2.69
C TRP A 613 -44.06 -6.53 2.28
N SER A 614 -44.64 -7.26 3.23
CA SER A 614 -45.38 -8.51 2.96
C SER A 614 -46.61 -8.68 3.84
N VAL A 615 -47.53 -9.53 3.40
CA VAL A 615 -48.76 -9.93 4.09
C VAL A 615 -48.99 -11.43 3.90
N GLY A 616 -49.20 -12.17 4.98
CA GLY A 616 -49.30 -13.64 5.00
C GLY A 616 -47.93 -14.33 5.14
N TRP A 617 -47.87 -15.65 4.92
CA TRP A 617 -46.62 -16.40 4.70
C TRP A 617 -46.51 -16.87 3.25
N PRO A 618 -45.29 -17.07 2.71
CA PRO A 618 -45.10 -17.67 1.38
C PRO A 618 -45.76 -19.06 1.18
N SER A 619 -46.09 -19.76 2.28
CA SER A 619 -46.89 -21.00 2.27
C SER A 619 -48.37 -20.84 1.97
N ASP A 620 -48.90 -19.61 2.08
CA ASP A 620 -50.35 -19.35 2.12
C ASP A 620 -50.94 -19.12 0.71
N GLY A 621 -50.12 -19.22 -0.33
CA GLY A 621 -50.53 -19.17 -1.74
C GLY A 621 -51.08 -17.81 -2.14
N SER A 622 -52.31 -17.76 -2.68
CA SER A 622 -52.97 -16.50 -3.06
C SER A 622 -53.18 -15.54 -1.88
N ASN A 623 -53.21 -16.05 -0.64
CA ASN A 623 -53.28 -15.25 0.58
C ASN A 623 -51.93 -14.65 1.00
N TYR A 624 -50.83 -15.00 0.32
CA TYR A 624 -49.55 -14.30 0.45
C TYR A 624 -49.46 -13.16 -0.54
N LEU A 625 -48.80 -12.08 -0.14
CA LEU A 625 -48.45 -10.94 -0.98
C LEU A 625 -47.13 -10.33 -0.47
N GLU A 626 -46.22 -9.99 -1.37
CA GLU A 626 -44.97 -9.27 -1.08
C GLU A 626 -44.78 -8.15 -2.11
N GLY A 627 -44.35 -6.95 -1.70
CA GLY A 627 -44.26 -5.80 -2.60
C GLY A 627 -43.19 -4.78 -2.26
N GLY A 628 -42.63 -4.15 -3.29
CA GLY A 628 -41.70 -3.03 -3.20
C GLY A 628 -42.44 -1.70 -3.30
N PHE A 629 -41.92 -0.66 -2.65
CA PHE A 629 -42.46 0.70 -2.74
C PHE A 629 -41.37 1.77 -2.89
N GLY A 630 -41.81 2.90 -3.42
CA GLY A 630 -41.04 4.14 -3.51
C GLY A 630 -41.98 5.33 -3.43
N VAL A 631 -41.62 6.31 -2.62
CA VAL A 631 -42.49 7.42 -2.23
C VAL A 631 -41.67 8.71 -2.07
N GLU A 632 -42.25 9.84 -2.45
CA GLU A 632 -41.67 11.16 -2.17
C GLU A 632 -42.20 11.69 -0.83
N ARG A 633 -41.40 12.50 -0.11
CA ARG A 633 -41.90 13.28 1.02
C ARG A 633 -42.94 14.24 0.45
N VAL A 634 -44.20 14.08 0.85
CA VAL A 634 -45.18 15.13 0.61
C VAL A 634 -44.61 16.39 1.24
N ALA A 635 -44.57 17.48 0.48
CA ALA A 635 -44.03 18.75 0.97
C ALA A 635 -44.97 19.34 2.03
N ILE A 636 -44.94 18.77 3.24
CA ILE A 636 -45.64 19.27 4.41
C ILE A 636 -45.02 20.62 4.75
N SER A 637 -45.79 21.66 4.42
CA SER A 637 -45.48 23.06 4.65
C SER A 637 -45.24 23.32 6.14
N ASP A 638 -43.96 23.29 6.55
CA ASP A 638 -43.46 23.38 7.92
C ASP A 638 -44.22 22.49 8.93
N ASP A 639 -43.95 21.18 8.87
CA ASP A 639 -44.27 20.28 10.00
C ASP A 639 -43.25 19.07 10.19
N GLU A 640 -42.73 18.31 9.18
CA GLU A 640 -42.34 16.84 9.38
C GLU A 640 -41.26 16.11 8.35
N GLN A 641 -40.46 14.96 8.61
CA GLN A 641 -38.93 14.48 8.38
C GLN A 641 -38.35 13.02 7.72
N ALA A 642 -36.99 12.55 7.46
CA ALA A 642 -36.35 11.16 6.90
C ALA A 642 -34.73 10.68 6.59
N VAL A 643 -34.09 9.38 6.59
CA VAL A 643 -32.55 8.86 6.44
C VAL A 643 -31.89 7.31 6.03
N THR A 644 -30.61 7.00 5.41
CA THR A 644 -29.42 5.81 5.25
C THR A 644 -28.81 4.72 4.08
N ASP A 645 -27.46 4.16 3.97
CA ASP A 645 -26.67 3.09 2.99
C ASP A 645 -25.20 2.24 3.23
N PRO A 646 -24.67 1.12 2.46
CA PRO A 646 -23.30 0.22 2.47
C PRO A 646 -22.47 -0.59 1.22
N GLU A 647 -21.27 -1.43 1.30
CA GLU A 647 -20.47 -2.43 0.26
C GLU A 647 -19.09 -3.37 0.62
N ASP A 648 -18.36 -4.32 -0.20
CA ASP A 648 -17.05 -5.26 0.05
C ASP A 648 -16.01 -6.00 -1.09
N GLN A 649 -15.16 -7.15 -0.91
CA GLN A 649 -13.69 -7.54 -1.47
C GLN A 649 -13.10 -9.05 -1.94
N ARG A 650 -11.73 -9.41 -2.25
CA ARG A 650 -11.08 -10.58 -3.17
C ARG A 650 -9.52 -11.26 -2.98
N PRO A 651 -8.89 -12.35 -3.70
CA PRO A 651 -7.64 -13.33 -3.38
C PRO A 651 -6.30 -13.78 -4.32
N GLY A 652 -5.42 -14.90 -4.10
CA GLY A 652 -3.97 -15.33 -4.69
C GLY A 652 -3.31 -16.87 -4.93
N THR A 653 -1.93 -17.28 -5.08
CA THR A 653 -1.20 -18.70 -5.45
C THR A 653 0.41 -19.15 -5.23
N GLY A 654 1.01 -20.47 -5.33
CA GLY A 654 2.53 -21.01 -5.50
C GLY A 654 3.26 -22.46 -5.02
N GLY A 655 4.55 -23.00 -5.40
CA GLY A 655 5.47 -24.19 -4.79
C GLY A 655 6.65 -25.16 -5.54
N GLU A 656 7.72 -25.92 -4.94
CA GLU A 656 8.79 -26.99 -5.53
C GLU A 656 9.88 -27.97 -4.65
N SER A 657 10.93 -28.85 -5.12
CA SER A 657 11.88 -29.90 -4.35
C SER A 657 13.24 -30.74 -4.93
N ARG A 658 14.13 -31.62 -4.19
CA ARG A 658 15.49 -32.39 -4.59
C ARG A 658 16.20 -33.72 -3.85
N THR A 659 17.45 -34.34 -4.15
CA THR A 659 18.14 -35.71 -3.63
C THR A 659 19.73 -36.17 -3.89
N ALA A 660 20.48 -37.22 -3.23
CA ALA A 660 21.97 -37.77 -3.48
C ALA A 660 22.71 -39.15 -2.83
N VAL A 661 24.09 -39.52 -2.94
CA VAL A 661 24.97 -40.58 -2.12
C VAL A 661 25.96 -39.96 -1.11
N VAL A 662 25.72 -40.18 0.18
CA VAL A 662 26.11 -39.24 1.23
C VAL A 662 25.74 -39.79 2.61
N PRO A 663 26.47 -39.45 3.68
CA PRO A 663 25.98 -39.68 5.04
C PRO A 663 24.74 -38.83 5.32
N ALA A 664 23.91 -39.26 6.27
CA ALA A 664 22.75 -38.47 6.72
C ALA A 664 23.17 -37.05 7.11
N GLY A 665 22.48 -36.04 6.57
CA GLY A 665 22.87 -34.63 6.73
C GLY A 665 23.88 -34.12 5.70
N THR A 666 24.26 -34.90 4.70
CA THR A 666 24.94 -34.43 3.49
C THR A 666 24.08 -34.75 2.27
N GLU A 667 24.17 -33.95 1.22
CA GLU A 667 23.52 -34.15 -0.08
C GLU A 667 24.45 -33.62 -1.19
N ILE A 668 24.41 -34.22 -2.37
CA ILE A 668 25.18 -33.83 -3.57
C ILE A 668 24.23 -33.82 -4.76
N ALA A 669 23.75 -32.62 -5.13
CA ALA A 669 22.82 -32.38 -6.23
C ALA A 669 23.36 -31.27 -7.13
N ASP A 670 23.20 -31.39 -8.44
CA ASP A 670 23.54 -30.36 -9.45
C ASP A 670 24.97 -29.76 -9.34
N GLY A 671 25.93 -30.55 -8.83
CA GLY A 671 27.32 -30.11 -8.61
C GLY A 671 27.56 -29.32 -7.32
N VAL A 672 26.57 -29.27 -6.43
CA VAL A 672 26.61 -28.63 -5.11
C VAL A 672 26.66 -29.70 -4.03
N LEU A 673 27.65 -29.58 -3.13
CA LEU A 673 27.69 -30.26 -1.85
C LEU A 673 26.83 -29.48 -0.86
N THR A 674 25.68 -30.05 -0.51
CA THR A 674 24.65 -29.49 0.36
C THR A 674 24.79 -30.12 1.75
N LEU A 675 25.39 -29.40 2.69
CA LEU A 675 25.57 -29.84 4.07
C LEU A 675 24.36 -29.40 4.90
N ARG A 676 23.58 -30.35 5.40
CA ARG A 676 22.37 -30.17 6.21
C ARG A 676 22.70 -30.46 7.68
N GLY A 677 23.01 -29.43 8.46
CA GLY A 677 23.24 -29.52 9.91
C GLY A 677 22.02 -29.06 10.72
N THR A 678 22.10 -29.10 12.05
CA THR A 678 21.08 -28.49 12.93
C THR A 678 21.66 -27.39 13.80
N LYS A 679 21.17 -26.16 13.65
CA LYS A 679 21.36 -25.07 14.62
C LYS A 679 20.50 -25.32 15.84
N TYR A 680 21.02 -25.05 17.03
CA TYR A 680 20.21 -24.86 18.22
C TYR A 680 19.81 -23.38 18.32
N VAL A 681 18.51 -23.11 18.41
CA VAL A 681 17.96 -21.79 18.70
C VAL A 681 17.37 -21.83 20.12
N PRO A 682 17.87 -21.03 21.08
CA PRO A 682 17.33 -21.01 22.44
C PRO A 682 15.83 -20.70 22.45
N ASN A 683 15.05 -21.43 23.23
CA ASN A 683 13.60 -21.29 23.29
C ASN A 683 13.21 -20.31 24.40
N LEU A 684 12.97 -19.05 24.05
CA LEU A 684 12.80 -17.97 25.03
C LEU A 684 11.37 -17.81 25.57
N ALA A 685 10.45 -18.69 25.18
CA ALA A 685 9.04 -18.64 25.61
C ALA A 685 8.81 -19.19 27.04
N THR A 686 9.74 -20.00 27.55
CA THR A 686 9.73 -20.47 28.94
C THR A 686 10.37 -19.44 29.87
N ALA A 687 9.68 -19.09 30.96
CA ALA A 687 10.07 -18.02 31.86
C ALA A 687 11.24 -18.39 32.79
N ALA A 688 12.43 -18.53 32.22
CA ALA A 688 13.70 -18.54 32.95
C ALA A 688 13.87 -17.21 33.70
N SER A 689 14.12 -17.28 35.01
CA SER A 689 14.36 -16.10 35.84
C SER A 689 15.70 -15.45 35.49
N PRO A 690 15.92 -14.16 35.77
CA PRO A 690 17.20 -13.50 35.46
C PRO A 690 18.45 -14.14 36.11
N GLU A 691 18.28 -15.06 37.06
CA GLU A 691 19.36 -15.82 37.70
C GLU A 691 19.72 -17.10 36.90
N ASP A 692 18.75 -17.70 36.18
CA ASP A 692 18.95 -18.90 35.36
C ASP A 692 19.75 -18.62 34.08
N TRP A 693 19.69 -17.38 33.56
CA TRP A 693 20.44 -16.94 32.37
C TRP A 693 21.97 -16.89 32.58
N ALA A 694 22.47 -17.15 33.79
CA ALA A 694 23.89 -17.25 34.08
C ALA A 694 24.48 -18.66 33.87
N ASP A 695 23.65 -19.69 33.65
CA ASP A 695 24.08 -21.08 33.48
C ASP A 695 23.82 -21.57 32.05
N GLU A 696 24.81 -21.35 31.17
CA GLU A 696 24.73 -21.49 29.71
C GLU A 696 24.28 -22.89 29.23
N VAL A 697 24.45 -23.92 30.07
CA VAL A 697 24.12 -25.32 29.74
C VAL A 697 22.61 -25.53 29.56
N HIS A 698 21.76 -24.91 30.39
CA HIS A 698 20.32 -25.17 30.34
C HIS A 698 19.59 -24.54 29.13
N LEU A 699 20.13 -23.46 28.55
CA LEU A 699 19.56 -22.82 27.35
C LEU A 699 19.67 -23.69 26.08
N ILE A 700 20.48 -24.75 26.10
CA ILE A 700 20.74 -25.62 24.95
C ILE A 700 19.76 -26.80 24.89
N GLU A 701 19.32 -27.34 26.03
CA GLU A 701 18.50 -28.57 26.08
C GLU A 701 17.05 -28.35 25.62
N ASP A 702 16.42 -27.23 25.99
CA ASP A 702 15.06 -26.85 25.56
C ASP A 702 15.03 -26.12 24.19
N GLY A 703 16.18 -25.94 23.54
CA GLY A 703 16.34 -25.19 22.29
C GLY A 703 15.70 -25.85 21.06
N ARG A 704 15.03 -25.04 20.22
CA ARG A 704 14.47 -25.51 18.94
C ARG A 704 15.60 -25.79 17.96
N ARG A 705 15.72 -27.06 17.52
CA ARG A 705 16.62 -27.43 16.42
C ARG A 705 16.06 -26.95 15.09
N VAL A 706 16.84 -26.15 14.36
CA VAL A 706 16.51 -25.62 13.02
C VAL A 706 17.52 -26.17 12.01
N ALA A 707 17.06 -26.66 10.86
CA ALA A 707 17.95 -27.20 9.83
C ALA A 707 18.71 -26.07 9.11
N GLU A 708 20.04 -26.11 9.15
CA GLU A 708 20.93 -25.22 8.38
C GLU A 708 21.39 -25.93 7.12
N VAL A 709 21.45 -25.22 6.00
CA VAL A 709 21.85 -25.77 4.70
C VAL A 709 22.98 -24.96 4.09
N TYR A 710 24.18 -25.56 3.99
CA TYR A 710 25.35 -24.95 3.35
C TYR A 710 25.55 -25.55 1.97
N GLN A 711 25.43 -24.73 0.93
CA GLN A 711 25.67 -25.12 -0.45
C GLN A 711 27.09 -24.73 -0.87
N ILE A 712 27.95 -25.72 -1.06
CA ILE A 712 29.34 -25.56 -1.50
C ILE A 712 29.45 -26.08 -2.94
N SER A 713 29.80 -25.22 -3.89
CA SER A 713 30.08 -25.63 -5.27
C SER A 713 31.25 -26.62 -5.28
N LEU A 714 30.99 -27.88 -5.64
CA LEU A 714 32.04 -28.90 -5.72
C LEU A 714 33.03 -28.56 -6.84
N GLN A 715 32.57 -27.94 -7.94
CA GLN A 715 33.46 -27.49 -9.00
C GLN A 715 34.46 -26.44 -8.49
N GLU A 716 34.02 -25.46 -7.69
CA GLU A 716 34.93 -24.49 -7.09
C GLU A 716 35.84 -25.11 -6.04
N ALA A 717 35.33 -26.04 -5.23
CA ALA A 717 36.13 -26.72 -4.22
C ALA A 717 37.22 -27.62 -4.85
N PHE A 718 36.90 -28.36 -5.92
CA PHE A 718 37.89 -29.12 -6.69
C PHE A 718 38.93 -28.21 -7.37
N LEU A 719 38.55 -27.00 -7.80
CA LEU A 719 39.51 -26.00 -8.31
C LEU A 719 40.42 -25.39 -7.22
N ARG A 720 40.10 -25.57 -5.93
CA ARG A 720 40.87 -25.07 -4.77
C ARG A 720 41.74 -26.15 -4.10
N GLN A 721 41.82 -27.36 -4.66
CA GLN A 721 42.27 -28.62 -4.03
C GLN A 721 43.64 -28.64 -3.32
N ASN A 722 44.52 -27.65 -3.50
CA ASN A 722 45.89 -27.71 -2.97
C ASN A 722 45.98 -27.62 -1.43
N TYR A 723 44.94 -27.11 -0.74
CA TYR A 723 44.88 -27.01 0.72
C TYR A 723 43.43 -27.13 1.22
N ALA A 724 43.24 -27.44 2.51
CA ALA A 724 41.92 -27.45 3.15
C ALA A 724 41.23 -26.09 3.00
N SER A 725 40.05 -26.09 2.36
CA SER A 725 39.36 -24.84 1.96
C SER A 725 38.29 -24.45 2.97
N SER A 726 38.31 -23.19 3.41
CA SER A 726 37.40 -22.62 4.42
C SER A 726 36.30 -21.76 3.76
N TYR A 727 35.04 -22.03 4.08
CA TYR A 727 33.86 -21.29 3.63
C TYR A 727 33.16 -20.62 4.82
N LEU A 728 32.62 -19.40 4.66
CA LEU A 728 31.92 -18.66 5.70
C LEU A 728 30.40 -18.63 5.45
N GLY A 729 29.62 -18.69 6.52
CA GLY A 729 28.15 -18.62 6.51
C GLY A 729 27.60 -17.19 6.37
N ARG A 730 26.28 -17.04 6.58
CA ARG A 730 25.58 -15.75 6.47
C ARG A 730 26.10 -14.73 7.48
N ASN A 731 25.93 -13.45 7.16
CA ASN A 731 26.16 -12.34 8.08
C ASN A 731 24.96 -12.17 9.01
N LEU A 732 25.18 -12.07 10.32
CA LEU A 732 24.10 -12.11 11.31
C LEU A 732 23.13 -10.93 11.22
N VAL A 733 23.64 -9.72 10.94
CA VAL A 733 22.80 -8.51 10.82
C VAL A 733 21.98 -8.53 9.52
N ALA A 734 22.59 -8.97 8.42
CA ALA A 734 21.89 -9.17 7.15
C ALA A 734 20.80 -10.25 7.25
N ALA A 735 21.08 -11.37 7.92
CA ALA A 735 20.12 -12.45 8.12
C ALA A 735 18.96 -12.03 9.03
N ALA A 736 19.23 -11.27 10.10
CA ALA A 736 18.17 -10.69 10.93
C ALA A 736 17.26 -9.74 10.12
N LYS A 737 17.84 -8.90 9.26
CA LYS A 737 17.06 -8.01 8.37
C LYS A 737 16.21 -8.79 7.35
N GLU A 738 16.77 -9.82 6.74
CA GLU A 738 16.08 -10.68 5.76
C GLU A 738 14.88 -11.38 6.39
N GLU A 739 15.04 -11.94 7.59
CA GLU A 739 13.96 -12.64 8.29
C GLU A 739 12.92 -11.68 8.87
N VAL A 740 13.32 -10.53 9.45
CA VAL A 740 12.37 -9.50 9.87
C VAL A 740 11.58 -8.94 8.68
N SER A 741 12.19 -8.80 7.49
CA SER A 741 11.46 -8.40 6.28
C SER A 741 10.46 -9.46 5.84
N SER A 742 10.85 -10.74 5.82
CA SER A 742 9.95 -11.85 5.50
C SER A 742 8.78 -11.96 6.49
N LEU A 743 9.03 -11.73 7.78
CA LEU A 743 7.99 -11.67 8.81
C LEU A 743 7.13 -10.41 8.72
N ARG A 744 7.68 -9.26 8.30
CA ARG A 744 6.94 -8.03 8.02
C ARG A 744 5.94 -8.23 6.88
N ASP A 745 6.37 -8.89 5.80
CA ASP A 745 5.51 -9.19 4.65
C ASP A 745 4.46 -10.27 4.97
N ARG A 746 4.81 -11.27 5.80
CA ARG A 746 3.84 -12.21 6.38
C ARG A 746 2.86 -11.52 7.33
N LEU A 747 3.30 -10.56 8.15
CA LEU A 747 2.44 -9.79 9.04
C LEU A 747 1.43 -8.98 8.24
N ALA A 748 1.87 -8.31 7.18
CA ALA A 748 1.00 -7.60 6.24
C ALA A 748 -0.03 -8.56 5.59
N ALA A 749 0.43 -9.67 4.98
CA ALA A 749 -0.47 -10.64 4.35
C ALA A 749 -1.47 -11.28 5.34
N VAL A 750 -1.14 -11.38 6.63
CA VAL A 750 -2.03 -11.87 7.69
C VAL A 750 -2.92 -10.75 8.27
N ILE A 751 -2.52 -9.48 8.15
CA ILE A 751 -3.40 -8.33 8.39
C ILE A 751 -4.48 -8.26 7.30
N ASP A 752 -4.10 -8.47 6.04
CA ASP A 752 -4.99 -8.49 4.87
C ASP A 752 -6.05 -9.62 4.93
N LEU A 753 -5.81 -10.69 5.71
CA LEU A 753 -6.81 -11.73 6.02
C LEU A 753 -7.90 -11.28 7.03
N GLY A 754 -7.86 -10.03 7.49
CA GLY A 754 -8.89 -9.43 8.34
C GLY A 754 -8.97 -10.04 9.75
N GLU A 755 -10.13 -9.89 10.40
CA GLU A 755 -10.38 -10.32 11.79
C GLU A 755 -10.69 -11.82 11.94
N ILE A 756 -10.31 -12.67 10.97
CA ILE A 756 -10.48 -14.12 11.08
C ILE A 756 -9.72 -14.60 12.34
N PRO A 757 -10.31 -15.41 13.24
CA PRO A 757 -9.66 -15.78 14.51
C PRO A 757 -8.28 -16.44 14.37
N SER A 758 -8.05 -17.18 13.27
CA SER A 758 -6.73 -17.73 12.94
C SER A 758 -5.72 -16.66 12.51
N ALA A 759 -6.16 -15.62 11.79
CA ALA A 759 -5.31 -14.51 11.40
C ALA A 759 -4.86 -13.70 12.63
N LEU A 760 -5.76 -13.39 13.57
CA LEU A 760 -5.40 -12.71 14.81
C LEU A 760 -4.35 -13.48 15.65
N LEU A 761 -4.45 -14.81 15.68
CA LEU A 761 -3.42 -15.66 16.31
C LEU A 761 -2.08 -15.55 15.56
N TRP A 762 -2.09 -15.65 14.22
CA TRP A 762 -0.89 -15.53 13.39
C TRP A 762 -0.22 -14.14 13.51
N ARG A 763 -0.98 -13.03 13.61
CA ARG A 763 -0.40 -11.69 13.84
C ARG A 763 0.45 -11.66 15.11
N ARG A 764 -0.07 -12.24 16.20
CA ARG A 764 0.65 -12.37 17.48
C ARG A 764 1.88 -13.26 17.35
N GLU A 765 1.74 -14.45 16.76
CA GLU A 765 2.85 -15.39 16.57
C GLU A 765 3.99 -14.79 15.73
N ILE A 766 3.65 -14.00 14.70
CA ILE A 766 4.62 -13.30 13.85
C ILE A 766 5.29 -12.14 14.61
N TRP A 767 4.54 -11.38 15.41
CA TRP A 767 5.11 -10.32 16.26
C TRP A 767 6.10 -10.84 17.30
N GLU A 768 5.76 -11.96 17.94
CA GLU A 768 6.63 -12.64 18.90
C GLU A 768 7.94 -13.09 18.23
N GLN A 769 7.87 -13.67 17.01
CA GLN A 769 9.05 -14.02 16.20
C GLN A 769 9.92 -12.82 15.80
N ILE A 770 9.33 -11.67 15.42
CA ILE A 770 10.09 -10.47 15.06
C ILE A 770 10.91 -9.96 16.25
N ASN A 771 10.31 -9.93 17.44
CA ASN A 771 11.02 -9.55 18.67
C ASN A 771 12.13 -10.54 19.01
N GLU A 772 11.86 -11.84 18.93
CA GLU A 772 12.84 -12.91 19.18
C GLU A 772 14.07 -12.80 18.24
N ILE A 773 13.88 -12.54 16.95
CA ILE A 773 14.98 -12.38 15.99
C ILE A 773 15.83 -11.14 16.30
N VAL A 774 15.19 -10.02 16.63
CA VAL A 774 15.90 -8.78 17.04
C VAL A 774 16.72 -9.03 18.30
N GLN A 775 16.14 -9.63 19.33
CA GLN A 775 16.82 -9.94 20.59
C GLN A 775 17.97 -10.93 20.40
N ALA A 776 17.68 -12.12 19.86
CA ALA A 776 18.61 -13.25 19.84
C ALA A 776 19.77 -13.05 18.86
N ARG A 777 19.57 -12.43 17.70
CA ARG A 777 20.60 -12.32 16.66
C ARG A 777 21.47 -11.08 16.77
N LEU A 778 20.86 -9.93 17.10
CA LEU A 778 21.57 -8.65 17.17
C LEU A 778 22.19 -8.45 18.54
N PHE A 779 21.39 -8.65 19.61
CA PHE A 779 21.74 -8.17 20.94
C PHE A 779 22.24 -9.26 21.89
N GLY A 780 21.73 -10.48 21.80
CA GLY A 780 22.13 -11.60 22.65
C GLY A 780 21.66 -11.46 24.11
N THR A 781 20.57 -10.74 24.36
CA THR A 781 20.07 -10.39 25.70
C THR A 781 18.55 -10.52 25.79
N ALA A 782 18.03 -10.86 26.98
CA ALA A 782 16.60 -11.12 27.23
C ALA A 782 15.69 -9.87 27.31
N ASP A 783 16.25 -8.65 27.39
CA ASP A 783 15.44 -7.42 27.51
C ASP A 783 14.59 -7.18 26.25
N LYS A 784 13.35 -6.69 26.44
CA LYS A 784 12.45 -6.35 25.33
C LYS A 784 12.99 -5.18 24.52
N ALA A 785 13.05 -5.33 23.20
CA ALA A 785 13.72 -4.40 22.29
C ALA A 785 12.79 -3.38 21.61
N LEU A 786 11.47 -3.58 21.66
CA LEU A 786 10.46 -2.68 21.08
C LEU A 786 9.55 -2.12 22.17
N GLU A 787 9.18 -0.85 22.03
CA GLU A 787 8.50 -0.09 23.07
C GLU A 787 7.01 -0.46 23.18
N GLY A 788 6.57 -0.83 24.39
CA GLY A 788 5.17 -1.14 24.68
C GLY A 788 4.96 -1.41 26.17
N ARG A 789 3.91 -0.80 26.75
CA ARG A 789 3.57 -1.04 28.17
C ARG A 789 3.14 -2.49 28.39
N ASP A 790 3.77 -3.16 29.34
CA ASP A 790 3.33 -4.49 29.76
C ASP A 790 2.17 -4.38 30.76
N TYR A 791 0.94 -4.37 30.23
CA TYR A 791 -0.28 -4.28 31.02
C TYR A 791 -0.62 -5.58 31.79
N ARG A 792 0.12 -6.69 31.60
CA ARG A 792 -0.15 -7.97 32.31
C ARG A 792 -0.18 -7.78 33.83
N ASN A 793 0.74 -6.96 34.34
CA ASN A 793 0.90 -6.66 35.76
C ASN A 793 0.09 -5.44 36.22
N ASP A 794 -0.69 -4.80 35.34
CA ASP A 794 -1.55 -3.67 35.70
C ASP A 794 -2.78 -4.18 36.48
N VAL A 795 -2.94 -3.72 37.71
CA VAL A 795 -4.04 -4.15 38.61
C VAL A 795 -5.35 -3.41 38.35
N ASP A 796 -5.32 -2.30 37.61
CA ASP A 796 -6.52 -1.52 37.26
C ASP A 796 -7.17 -2.02 35.95
N ILE A 797 -6.67 -3.13 35.38
CA ILE A 797 -7.15 -3.76 34.14
C ILE A 797 -7.61 -5.21 34.42
N THR A 798 -8.79 -5.59 33.93
CA THR A 798 -9.38 -6.94 34.08
C THR A 798 -8.65 -8.01 33.25
N GLU A 799 -8.65 -9.27 33.70
CA GLU A 799 -8.03 -10.38 32.94
C GLU A 799 -8.64 -10.59 31.54
N ASP A 800 -9.92 -10.25 31.37
CA ASP A 800 -10.66 -10.35 30.10
C ASP A 800 -10.35 -9.23 29.09
N ASP A 801 -9.46 -8.30 29.45
CA ASP A 801 -9.15 -7.12 28.64
C ASP A 801 -8.05 -7.41 27.61
N PRO A 802 -8.26 -7.14 26.30
CA PRO A 802 -7.25 -7.45 25.28
C PRO A 802 -5.90 -6.76 25.50
N ARG A 803 -5.85 -5.66 26.28
CA ARG A 803 -4.59 -4.99 26.66
C ARG A 803 -3.66 -5.90 27.47
N LYS A 804 -4.20 -6.86 28.24
CA LYS A 804 -3.40 -7.87 28.96
C LYS A 804 -2.87 -9.00 28.06
N TRP A 805 -3.42 -9.17 26.86
CA TRP A 805 -3.21 -10.36 26.04
C TRP A 805 -2.04 -10.25 25.04
N SER A 806 -1.40 -9.08 24.91
CA SER A 806 -0.15 -8.94 24.14
C SER A 806 0.98 -8.36 24.98
N SER A 807 2.20 -8.90 24.81
CA SER A 807 3.41 -8.25 25.30
C SER A 807 3.93 -7.29 24.24
N GLY A 808 3.43 -6.06 24.25
CA GLY A 808 3.94 -4.99 23.38
C GLY A 808 3.60 -5.16 21.90
N TYR A 809 2.51 -5.84 21.53
CA TYR A 809 1.86 -5.51 20.26
C TYR A 809 1.18 -4.14 20.47
N PRO A 810 1.33 -3.17 19.55
CA PRO A 810 0.62 -1.90 19.67
C PRO A 810 -0.90 -2.13 19.75
N VAL A 811 -1.50 -1.76 20.89
CA VAL A 811 -2.94 -1.87 21.14
C VAL A 811 -3.48 -0.56 21.72
N GLN A 812 -4.69 -0.19 21.33
CA GLN A 812 -5.37 0.97 21.88
C GLN A 812 -5.68 0.78 23.37
N HIS A 813 -5.99 1.88 24.06
CA HIS A 813 -6.59 1.82 25.39
C HIS A 813 -7.98 1.14 25.43
N THR A 814 -8.57 0.79 24.28
CA THR A 814 -9.77 -0.03 24.10
C THR A 814 -9.49 -1.52 23.86
N GLY A 815 -8.23 -1.92 23.69
CA GLY A 815 -7.82 -3.30 23.38
C GLY A 815 -7.79 -3.64 21.88
N GLN A 816 -8.23 -2.76 20.97
CA GLN A 816 -8.09 -3.00 19.53
C GLN A 816 -6.61 -2.98 19.09
N PRO A 817 -6.18 -3.87 18.18
CA PRO A 817 -4.85 -3.83 17.60
C PRO A 817 -4.63 -2.55 16.79
N LEU A 818 -3.43 -2.00 16.89
CA LEU A 818 -2.95 -0.87 16.08
C LEU A 818 -1.99 -1.42 15.01
N ASP A 819 -2.55 -2.18 14.06
CA ASP A 819 -1.81 -2.86 13.01
C ASP A 819 -0.86 -1.92 12.23
N SER A 820 -1.26 -0.65 12.04
CA SER A 820 -0.40 0.37 11.42
C SER A 820 0.83 0.70 12.27
N GLN A 821 0.68 0.83 13.59
CA GLN A 821 1.80 1.08 14.50
C GLN A 821 2.70 -0.15 14.63
N ALA A 822 2.14 -1.36 14.51
CA ALA A 822 2.92 -2.58 14.44
C ALA A 822 3.83 -2.56 13.19
N LEU A 823 3.26 -2.29 12.01
CA LEU A 823 4.04 -2.17 10.77
C LEU A 823 5.04 -1.00 10.80
N GLU A 824 4.66 0.17 11.32
CA GLU A 824 5.55 1.33 11.50
C GLU A 824 6.77 1.00 12.38
N ALA A 825 6.57 0.28 13.48
CA ALA A 825 7.66 -0.14 14.38
C ALA A 825 8.60 -1.17 13.72
N VAL A 826 8.06 -2.11 12.93
CA VAL A 826 8.87 -3.09 12.19
C VAL A 826 9.63 -2.42 11.04
N ASP A 827 9.01 -1.46 10.34
CA ASP A 827 9.66 -0.67 9.31
C ASP A 827 10.75 0.25 9.91
N ALA A 828 10.60 0.71 11.15
CA ALA A 828 11.65 1.40 11.91
C ALA A 828 12.84 0.47 12.26
N VAL A 829 12.59 -0.79 12.64
CA VAL A 829 13.65 -1.81 12.81
C VAL A 829 14.38 -2.06 11.48
N LEU A 830 13.65 -2.21 10.37
CA LEU A 830 14.23 -2.43 9.04
C LEU A 830 15.03 -1.23 8.54
N ALA A 831 14.63 0.00 8.94
CA ALA A 831 15.36 1.23 8.69
C ALA A 831 16.66 1.31 9.53
N ALA A 832 16.63 0.92 10.81
CA ALA A 832 17.83 0.81 11.64
C ALA A 832 18.80 -0.25 11.08
N LEU A 833 18.28 -1.40 10.64
CA LEU A 833 19.03 -2.45 9.96
C LEU A 833 19.39 -2.12 8.49
N ALA A 834 19.16 -0.89 8.02
CA ALA A 834 19.47 -0.52 6.64
C ALA A 834 20.98 -0.49 6.36
N ASN A 835 21.78 0.02 7.29
CA ASN A 835 23.24 0.14 7.21
C ASN A 835 23.85 0.34 8.61
N SER A 836 25.16 0.16 8.77
CA SER A 836 25.83 0.24 10.08
C SER A 836 25.67 1.60 10.77
N GLY A 837 25.55 2.70 10.03
CA GLY A 837 25.36 4.05 10.60
C GLY A 837 23.91 4.30 11.07
N ALA A 838 22.92 3.72 10.39
CA ALA A 838 21.53 3.73 10.86
C ALA A 838 21.36 2.90 12.14
N LEU A 839 22.05 1.76 12.23
CA LEU A 839 22.08 0.92 13.43
C LEU A 839 22.84 1.61 14.58
N GLU A 840 23.93 2.32 14.30
CA GLU A 840 24.64 3.15 15.27
C GLU A 840 23.74 4.29 15.80
N GLU A 841 22.95 4.94 14.95
CA GLU A 841 22.06 6.02 15.36
C GLU A 841 20.86 5.52 16.18
N ALA A 842 20.23 4.41 15.77
CA ALA A 842 19.07 3.82 16.45
C ALA A 842 19.35 3.28 17.87
N VAL A 843 20.62 3.16 18.25
CA VAL A 843 21.09 2.68 19.56
C VAL A 843 21.67 3.83 20.42
N LYS A 844 21.76 5.06 19.89
CA LYS A 844 22.23 6.23 20.66
C LYS A 844 21.18 6.74 21.64
N GLU A 845 21.67 7.30 22.74
CA GLU A 845 20.88 8.06 23.69
C GLU A 845 20.29 9.32 23.01
N GLY A 846 18.96 9.37 22.87
CA GLY A 846 18.24 10.38 22.09
C GLY A 846 18.13 10.10 20.58
N GLY A 847 18.71 9.01 20.08
CA GLY A 847 18.71 8.59 18.67
C GLY A 847 17.43 7.86 18.25
N GLY A 848 16.30 8.58 18.18
CA GLY A 848 15.03 8.07 17.62
C GLY A 848 14.26 7.04 18.46
N GLY A 849 14.92 6.31 19.37
CA GLY A 849 14.28 5.44 20.36
C GLY A 849 13.87 4.04 19.88
N VAL A 850 14.33 3.58 18.71
CA VAL A 850 13.90 2.30 18.11
C VAL A 850 14.32 1.07 18.95
N PHE A 851 15.46 1.15 19.65
CA PHE A 851 15.97 0.06 20.50
C PHE A 851 16.19 0.54 21.95
N THR A 852 15.09 0.81 22.65
CA THR A 852 15.07 1.12 24.08
C THR A 852 14.70 -0.10 24.92
N ARG A 853 15.35 -0.23 26.08
CA ARG A 853 14.97 -1.17 27.14
C ARG A 853 13.66 -0.71 27.77
N ALA A 854 13.02 -1.58 28.55
CA ALA A 854 11.71 -1.30 29.17
C ALA A 854 11.66 -0.10 30.16
N ASP A 855 12.81 0.49 30.52
CA ASP A 855 12.93 1.72 31.32
C ASP A 855 13.19 2.99 30.48
N GLY A 856 13.25 2.86 29.15
CA GLY A 856 13.56 3.95 28.20
C GLY A 856 15.05 4.18 27.94
N SER A 857 15.96 3.41 28.56
CA SER A 857 17.40 3.52 28.31
C SER A 857 17.84 2.74 27.05
N PRO A 858 18.86 3.20 26.30
CA PRO A 858 19.40 2.44 25.16
C PRO A 858 20.12 1.17 25.63
N PHE A 859 20.03 0.08 24.85
CA PHE A 859 20.54 -1.25 25.22
C PHE A 859 22.02 -1.28 25.64
N ARG A 860 22.92 -0.72 24.81
CA ARG A 860 24.36 -0.65 25.06
C ARG A 860 24.99 0.38 24.13
N GLN A 861 25.76 1.33 24.68
CA GLN A 861 26.57 2.24 23.85
C GLN A 861 27.82 1.50 23.33
N ALA A 862 27.88 1.23 22.03
CA ALA A 862 29.03 0.61 21.36
C ALA A 862 29.84 1.63 20.54
N GLY A 863 31.12 1.36 20.36
CA GLY A 863 32.02 2.21 19.56
C GLY A 863 31.85 2.01 18.05
N ALA A 864 32.16 3.03 17.25
CA ALA A 864 32.02 2.96 15.79
C ALA A 864 32.89 1.88 15.09
N GLU A 865 33.94 1.35 15.74
CA GLU A 865 34.65 0.15 15.25
C GLU A 865 33.97 -1.16 15.70
N GLU A 866 33.46 -1.22 16.94
CA GLU A 866 32.67 -2.35 17.48
C GLU A 866 31.44 -2.61 16.58
N MET A 867 30.73 -1.55 16.19
CA MET A 867 29.62 -1.60 15.24
C MET A 867 30.01 -2.15 13.86
N LYS A 868 31.25 -1.93 13.39
CA LYS A 868 31.71 -2.49 12.10
C LYS A 868 32.00 -3.99 12.18
N ASP A 869 32.40 -4.50 13.35
CA ASP A 869 32.73 -5.92 13.50
C ASP A 869 31.46 -6.74 13.82
N ILE A 870 30.52 -6.18 14.59
CA ILE A 870 29.12 -6.66 14.66
C ILE A 870 28.53 -6.76 13.25
N TRP A 871 28.65 -5.69 12.45
CA TRP A 871 28.17 -5.67 11.06
C TRP A 871 28.88 -6.65 10.12
N LYS A 872 30.01 -7.25 10.50
CA LYS A 872 30.75 -8.23 9.69
C LYS A 872 30.63 -9.68 10.17
N ARG A 873 30.13 -9.93 11.39
CA ARG A 873 30.19 -11.26 12.02
C ARG A 873 29.40 -12.30 11.22
N ALA A 874 30.07 -13.41 10.90
CA ALA A 874 29.52 -14.53 10.14
C ALA A 874 29.15 -15.69 11.07
N GLU A 875 28.07 -16.39 10.71
CA GLU A 875 27.40 -17.40 11.54
C GLU A 875 28.18 -18.73 11.68
N VAL A 876 28.84 -19.18 10.61
CA VAL A 876 29.47 -20.52 10.51
C VAL A 876 30.75 -20.49 9.68
N ARG A 877 31.62 -21.49 9.91
CA ARG A 877 32.76 -21.86 9.05
C ARG A 877 32.74 -23.35 8.71
N VAL A 878 33.03 -23.72 7.46
CA VAL A 878 33.19 -25.13 7.03
C VAL A 878 34.56 -25.32 6.38
N ASN A 879 35.25 -26.41 6.73
CA ASN A 879 36.53 -26.84 6.16
C ASN A 879 36.35 -28.14 5.34
N LEU A 880 37.00 -28.25 4.18
CA LEU A 880 36.79 -29.34 3.20
C LEU A 880 38.10 -29.82 2.55
N TRP A 881 38.27 -31.14 2.41
CA TRP A 881 39.27 -31.84 1.60
C TRP A 881 38.57 -32.68 0.52
N LEU A 882 39.11 -32.70 -0.70
CA LEU A 882 38.58 -33.46 -1.84
C LEU A 882 39.67 -34.25 -2.56
N GLU A 883 39.34 -35.44 -3.05
CA GLU A 883 40.17 -36.28 -3.91
C GLU A 883 39.35 -36.95 -5.03
N SER A 884 40.06 -37.52 -6.01
CA SER A 884 39.41 -38.05 -7.22
C SER A 884 40.22 -39.13 -7.95
N THR A 885 39.55 -40.21 -8.36
CA THR A 885 40.05 -41.07 -9.44
C THR A 885 39.49 -40.62 -10.80
N LYS A 886 39.66 -41.41 -11.87
CA LYS A 886 39.12 -41.13 -13.21
C LYS A 886 37.58 -41.08 -13.22
N TYR A 887 36.93 -41.92 -12.42
CA TYR A 887 35.47 -42.08 -12.39
C TYR A 887 34.82 -41.65 -11.06
N THR A 888 35.59 -41.48 -9.99
CA THR A 888 35.09 -41.19 -8.64
C THR A 888 35.50 -39.82 -8.14
N ARG A 889 34.69 -39.24 -7.25
CA ARG A 889 34.98 -38.01 -6.53
C ARG A 889 34.59 -38.25 -5.07
N PHE A 890 35.50 -38.02 -4.13
CA PHE A 890 35.26 -38.32 -2.72
C PHE A 890 35.95 -37.27 -1.85
N GLY A 891 35.45 -37.10 -0.63
CA GLY A 891 35.79 -35.94 0.17
C GLY A 891 35.41 -36.08 1.64
N ALA A 892 35.91 -35.14 2.43
CA ALA A 892 35.77 -35.11 3.87
C ALA A 892 35.67 -33.67 4.37
N TRP A 893 34.85 -33.40 5.40
CA TRP A 893 34.59 -32.04 5.88
C TRP A 893 34.35 -31.94 7.40
N ALA A 894 34.49 -30.72 7.94
CA ALA A 894 34.22 -30.36 9.35
C ALA A 894 33.62 -28.94 9.46
N LYS A 895 32.77 -28.68 10.47
CA LYS A 895 32.01 -27.42 10.67
C LYS A 895 32.31 -26.75 12.02
N GLN A 896 32.22 -25.42 12.07
CA GLN A 896 32.37 -24.59 13.28
C GLN A 896 31.33 -23.45 13.31
N THR A 897 30.84 -23.04 14.48
CA THR A 897 29.69 -22.11 14.64
C THR A 897 29.98 -20.90 15.54
N ALA A 898 29.16 -19.83 15.44
CA ALA A 898 29.21 -18.64 16.30
C ALA A 898 27.82 -18.33 16.93
N PRO A 899 27.74 -17.94 18.23
CA PRO A 899 26.46 -17.88 18.96
C PRO A 899 25.62 -16.61 18.71
N GLY A 900 26.24 -15.44 18.48
CA GLY A 900 25.49 -14.18 18.29
C GLY A 900 26.36 -13.01 17.83
N ALA A 901 25.74 -11.88 17.43
CA ALA A 901 26.48 -10.75 16.86
C ALA A 901 27.33 -10.02 17.91
N TRP A 902 26.79 -9.77 19.11
CA TRP A 902 27.44 -9.03 20.21
C TRP A 902 28.20 -9.90 21.23
N SER A 903 28.24 -11.24 21.09
CA SER A 903 28.84 -12.11 22.12
C SER A 903 30.33 -11.81 22.32
N ASP A 904 30.81 -11.91 23.56
CA ASP A 904 32.11 -11.36 23.95
C ASP A 904 33.31 -11.97 23.19
N TYR A 905 34.37 -11.18 23.08
CA TYR A 905 35.44 -11.31 22.08
C TYR A 905 36.37 -12.54 22.24
N ASN A 906 36.18 -13.38 23.27
CA ASN A 906 37.11 -14.46 23.60
C ASN A 906 36.72 -15.83 22.99
N ASP A 907 35.44 -16.06 22.69
CA ASP A 907 34.97 -17.39 22.30
C ASP A 907 35.26 -17.70 20.84
N ARG A 908 36.20 -18.61 20.64
CA ARG A 908 36.57 -19.15 19.34
C ARG A 908 35.46 -20.08 18.85
N LEU A 909 35.22 -20.06 17.53
CA LEU A 909 34.26 -20.96 16.87
C LEU A 909 34.43 -22.40 17.37
N GLY A 910 33.41 -22.92 18.06
CA GLY A 910 33.40 -24.30 18.55
C GLY A 910 33.32 -25.29 17.38
N ASN A 911 33.86 -26.49 17.54
CA ASN A 911 33.62 -27.57 16.60
C ASN A 911 32.17 -28.07 16.78
N ASP A 912 31.42 -28.15 15.70
CA ASP A 912 30.02 -28.56 15.70
C ASP A 912 29.90 -30.08 15.73
N GLU A 913 29.06 -30.66 16.60
CA GLU A 913 28.83 -32.12 16.67
C GLU A 913 28.39 -32.74 15.33
N ASN A 914 27.80 -31.93 14.44
CA ASN A 914 27.41 -32.34 13.09
C ASN A 914 28.60 -32.53 12.12
N GLY A 915 29.84 -32.19 12.51
CA GLY A 915 31.05 -32.42 11.72
C GLY A 915 32.23 -32.88 12.60
N PRO A 916 32.87 -34.02 12.26
CA PRO A 916 33.24 -34.28 10.87
C PRO A 916 32.49 -35.44 10.19
N GLN A 917 32.48 -35.41 8.85
CA GLN A 917 31.82 -36.38 7.97
C GLN A 917 32.60 -36.56 6.66
N ALA A 918 32.31 -37.63 5.90
CA ALA A 918 32.92 -37.93 4.61
C ALA A 918 31.89 -38.43 3.58
N PHE A 919 32.13 -38.25 2.28
CA PHE A 919 31.20 -38.55 1.18
C PHE A 919 31.91 -39.01 -0.10
N ALA A 920 31.19 -39.73 -0.97
CA ALA A 920 31.67 -40.10 -2.30
C ALA A 920 30.56 -40.05 -3.35
N TYR A 921 30.88 -39.62 -4.58
CA TYR A 921 29.97 -39.58 -5.70
C TYR A 921 30.67 -39.93 -7.02
N SER A 922 29.89 -40.25 -8.05
CA SER A 922 30.37 -40.48 -9.41
C SER A 922 29.57 -39.67 -10.42
N GLN A 923 30.16 -39.46 -11.59
CA GLN A 923 29.47 -38.97 -12.77
C GLN A 923 28.87 -40.13 -13.60
N LEU A 924 29.14 -41.38 -13.20
CA LEU A 924 28.53 -42.58 -13.75
C LEU A 924 27.28 -42.94 -12.91
N PRO A 925 26.20 -43.45 -13.52
CA PRO A 925 25.10 -44.02 -12.77
C PRO A 925 25.55 -45.23 -11.95
N GLN A 926 24.78 -45.54 -10.90
CA GLN A 926 24.92 -46.77 -10.13
C GLN A 926 24.66 -47.97 -11.04
N THR A 927 25.51 -48.99 -10.96
CA THR A 927 25.45 -50.21 -11.79
C THR A 927 24.17 -51.00 -11.46
N GLU A 928 23.44 -51.42 -12.49
CA GLU A 928 22.23 -52.24 -12.38
C GLU A 928 22.56 -53.71 -12.62
N TYR A 929 22.24 -54.57 -11.66
CA TYR A 929 22.29 -56.01 -11.81
C TYR A 929 21.30 -56.44 -12.89
N VAL A 930 21.82 -56.88 -14.05
CA VAL A 930 21.03 -57.43 -15.15
C VAL A 930 21.46 -58.86 -15.47
N ASP A 931 20.56 -59.79 -15.17
CA ASP A 931 20.78 -61.22 -14.93
C ASP A 931 21.49 -62.00 -16.06
N TYR A 932 21.50 -61.48 -17.28
CA TYR A 932 22.06 -62.13 -18.46
C TYR A 932 23.40 -61.54 -18.97
N ARG A 933 23.98 -60.57 -18.25
CA ARG A 933 25.27 -59.93 -18.60
C ARG A 933 26.23 -59.68 -17.44
N PHE A 934 25.75 -59.78 -16.21
CA PHE A 934 26.57 -59.55 -15.02
C PHE A 934 27.68 -60.63 -14.88
N PRO A 935 28.87 -60.34 -14.31
CA PRO A 935 30.00 -61.29 -14.21
C PRO A 935 29.79 -62.36 -13.10
N VAL A 936 28.66 -63.06 -13.21
CA VAL A 936 28.18 -64.13 -12.32
C VAL A 936 29.26 -65.22 -12.12
N GLY A 937 29.62 -65.46 -10.86
CA GLY A 937 30.62 -66.46 -10.47
C GLY A 937 32.10 -66.07 -10.65
N SER A 938 32.43 -64.82 -10.98
CA SER A 938 33.83 -64.35 -11.08
C SER A 938 34.29 -63.61 -9.83
N SER A 939 35.58 -63.30 -9.73
CA SER A 939 36.12 -62.29 -8.82
C SER A 939 36.64 -61.08 -9.59
N ALA A 940 36.69 -59.91 -8.93
CA ALA A 940 37.23 -58.67 -9.50
C ALA A 940 37.85 -57.78 -8.41
N THR A 941 39.01 -57.18 -8.72
CA THR A 941 39.75 -56.28 -7.82
C THR A 941 39.57 -54.83 -8.28
N TYR A 942 39.34 -53.91 -7.35
CA TYR A 942 39.34 -52.47 -7.60
C TYR A 942 40.42 -51.80 -6.74
N ARG A 943 41.22 -50.91 -7.32
CA ARG A 943 42.25 -50.12 -6.61
C ARG A 943 41.91 -48.64 -6.61
N GLY A 944 42.18 -47.96 -5.50
CA GLY A 944 41.80 -46.57 -5.33
C GLY A 944 42.47 -45.85 -4.19
N GLU A 945 41.96 -44.65 -3.92
CA GLU A 945 42.41 -43.78 -2.85
C GLU A 945 41.27 -43.49 -1.86
N THR A 946 41.63 -43.10 -0.64
CA THR A 946 40.68 -42.66 0.38
C THR A 946 41.15 -41.38 1.06
N VAL A 947 40.21 -40.52 1.46
CA VAL A 947 40.46 -39.45 2.44
C VAL A 947 39.59 -39.66 3.67
N ALA A 948 40.06 -39.21 4.82
CA ALA A 948 39.36 -39.31 6.09
C ALA A 948 39.52 -38.06 6.94
N VAL A 949 38.68 -37.93 7.97
CA VAL A 949 38.61 -36.76 8.86
C VAL A 949 38.25 -37.16 10.29
N GLN A 950 38.93 -36.53 11.24
CA GLN A 950 38.80 -36.72 12.68
C GLN A 950 38.96 -35.36 13.38
N GLY A 951 37.91 -34.89 14.07
CA GLY A 951 37.80 -33.49 14.48
C GLY A 951 38.01 -32.54 13.29
N SER A 952 39.08 -31.74 13.34
CA SER A 952 39.53 -30.86 12.25
C SER A 952 40.73 -31.40 11.45
N THR A 953 41.26 -32.57 11.81
CA THR A 953 42.41 -33.21 11.17
C THR A 953 41.94 -34.10 10.01
N PHE A 954 42.69 -34.11 8.92
CA PHE A 954 42.38 -34.86 7.71
C PHE A 954 43.53 -35.79 7.33
N TYR A 955 43.19 -36.98 6.82
CA TYR A 955 44.13 -38.02 6.38
C TYR A 955 43.88 -38.43 4.93
N LYS A 956 44.91 -38.90 4.22
CA LYS A 956 44.84 -39.55 2.91
C LYS A 956 45.51 -40.92 2.95
N GLY A 957 44.94 -41.92 2.27
CA GLY A 957 45.46 -43.29 2.15
C GLY A 957 45.07 -43.96 0.84
N GLN A 958 45.29 -45.27 0.73
CA GLN A 958 44.88 -46.10 -0.41
C GLN A 958 43.74 -47.06 0.00
N ILE A 959 43.00 -47.59 -0.97
CA ILE A 959 42.06 -48.69 -0.76
C ILE A 959 42.15 -49.75 -1.87
N ASP A 960 42.19 -51.02 -1.46
CA ASP A 960 42.02 -52.19 -2.31
C ASP A 960 40.67 -52.87 -2.00
N LEU A 961 39.93 -53.27 -3.03
CA LEU A 961 38.60 -53.89 -2.90
C LEU A 961 38.54 -55.19 -3.71
N MET A 962 38.44 -56.33 -3.04
CA MET A 962 38.36 -57.65 -3.68
C MET A 962 36.93 -58.19 -3.61
N THR A 963 36.25 -58.25 -4.76
CA THR A 963 34.88 -58.76 -4.91
C THR A 963 34.86 -60.20 -5.40
N ASN A 964 33.88 -60.97 -4.92
CA ASN A 964 33.58 -62.35 -5.33
C ASN A 964 32.08 -62.47 -5.63
N TRP A 965 31.73 -62.52 -6.91
CA TRP A 965 30.35 -62.57 -7.37
C TRP A 965 29.76 -63.98 -7.27
N HIS A 966 28.48 -64.07 -6.88
CA HIS A 966 27.78 -65.34 -6.76
C HIS A 966 27.34 -65.89 -8.13
N LEU A 967 27.03 -67.19 -8.18
CA LEU A 967 26.59 -67.91 -9.40
C LEU A 967 25.11 -67.71 -9.75
N ALA A 968 24.37 -67.06 -8.86
CA ALA A 968 23.02 -66.52 -9.02
C ALA A 968 22.77 -65.55 -7.85
N LEU A 969 21.73 -64.72 -7.89
CA LEU A 969 21.22 -64.08 -6.68
C LEU A 969 20.78 -65.18 -5.70
N GLN A 970 21.41 -65.22 -4.52
CA GLN A 970 20.98 -66.13 -3.45
C GLN A 970 19.72 -65.56 -2.77
N ASP A 971 18.98 -66.42 -2.04
CA ASP A 971 17.67 -66.07 -1.45
C ASP A 971 17.74 -64.77 -0.63
N ARG A 972 17.26 -63.65 -1.22
CA ARG A 972 17.30 -62.22 -0.78
C ARG A 972 18.45 -61.38 -1.37
N ASN A 973 18.46 -61.17 -2.70
CA ASN A 973 19.14 -60.04 -3.36
C ASN A 973 20.68 -59.94 -3.21
N GLU A 974 21.37 -60.95 -2.69
CA GLU A 974 22.83 -60.93 -2.55
C GLU A 974 23.50 -61.36 -3.86
N ALA A 975 24.28 -60.45 -4.45
CA ALA A 975 24.99 -60.64 -5.72
C ALA A 975 26.43 -61.15 -5.54
N GLY A 976 27.01 -61.04 -4.35
CA GLY A 976 28.39 -61.43 -4.05
C GLY A 976 28.86 -60.95 -2.70
N SER A 977 30.14 -61.12 -2.40
CA SER A 977 30.78 -60.56 -1.21
C SER A 977 32.07 -59.79 -1.54
N LEU A 978 32.44 -58.89 -0.65
CA LEU A 978 33.53 -57.93 -0.78
C LEU A 978 34.52 -58.07 0.39
N THR A 979 35.79 -57.77 0.13
CA THR A 979 36.79 -57.51 1.16
C THR A 979 37.48 -56.19 0.82
N ALA A 980 37.50 -55.25 1.77
CA ALA A 980 38.19 -53.96 1.63
C ALA A 980 39.45 -53.93 2.47
N VAL A 981 40.54 -53.42 1.93
CA VAL A 981 41.79 -53.15 2.65
C VAL A 981 42.14 -51.69 2.45
N ILE A 982 41.97 -50.89 3.51
CA ILE A 982 42.40 -49.49 3.54
C ILE A 982 43.82 -49.47 4.11
N SER A 983 44.77 -48.79 3.46
CA SER A 983 46.17 -48.79 3.92
C SER A 983 46.85 -47.42 3.84
N GLY A 984 47.87 -47.23 4.67
CA GLY A 984 48.80 -46.10 4.56
C GLY A 984 48.22 -44.71 4.84
N LEU A 985 47.15 -44.61 5.66
CA LEU A 985 46.52 -43.35 6.05
C LEU A 985 47.53 -42.40 6.74
N ARG A 986 47.69 -41.17 6.21
CA ARG A 986 48.62 -40.12 6.69
C ARG A 986 48.00 -38.73 6.64
N ASP A 987 48.38 -37.85 7.55
CA ASP A 987 47.87 -36.48 7.63
C ASP A 987 48.57 -35.48 6.67
N GLN A 988 48.36 -34.17 6.86
CA GLN A 988 49.02 -33.10 6.06
C GLN A 988 50.53 -32.97 6.32
N GLN A 989 50.99 -33.47 7.46
CA GLN A 989 52.38 -33.47 7.91
C GLN A 989 53.10 -34.72 7.38
N GLY A 990 52.33 -35.75 6.99
CA GLY A 990 52.80 -37.05 6.50
C GLY A 990 52.86 -38.11 7.59
N ASP A 991 52.42 -37.78 8.81
CA ASP A 991 52.44 -38.68 9.96
C ASP A 991 51.30 -39.70 9.84
N PRO A 992 51.55 -41.00 10.09
CA PRO A 992 50.59 -42.06 9.88
C PRO A 992 49.51 -42.09 10.97
N LEU A 993 48.29 -42.50 10.60
CA LEU A 993 47.20 -42.69 11.55
C LEU A 993 47.64 -43.66 12.65
N SER A 994 47.50 -43.23 13.90
CA SER A 994 47.95 -43.97 15.07
C SER A 994 46.82 -44.39 16.00
N TYR A 995 47.09 -45.45 16.75
CA TYR A 995 46.23 -45.96 17.82
C TYR A 995 46.94 -45.77 19.15
N ALA A 996 46.30 -45.05 20.07
CA ALA A 996 46.76 -44.83 21.42
C ALA A 996 45.97 -45.72 22.40
N ASP A 997 46.65 -46.75 22.90
CA ASP A 997 46.20 -47.57 24.02
C ASP A 997 46.48 -46.82 25.34
N PRO A 998 45.45 -46.30 26.05
CA PRO A 998 45.66 -45.46 27.23
C PRO A 998 45.92 -46.27 28.50
N ASP A 999 45.49 -47.54 28.51
CA ASP A 999 45.56 -48.45 29.65
C ASP A 999 46.85 -49.30 29.63
N ALA A 1000 47.56 -49.33 28.50
CA ALA A 1000 48.93 -49.84 28.42
C ALA A 1000 49.90 -49.05 29.32
N ALA A 1001 50.46 -49.72 30.34
CA ALA A 1001 51.35 -49.13 31.36
C ALA A 1001 52.63 -48.44 30.84
N VAL A 1002 52.93 -48.56 29.55
CA VAL A 1002 53.71 -47.57 28.79
C VAL A 1002 52.92 -47.28 27.53
N ALA A 1003 52.37 -46.06 27.40
CA ALA A 1003 51.67 -45.62 26.21
C ALA A 1003 52.59 -45.78 24.98
N ARG A 1004 52.29 -46.78 24.16
CA ARG A 1004 52.99 -47.09 22.91
C ARG A 1004 52.04 -46.84 21.78
N GLU A 1005 52.24 -45.71 21.12
CA GLU A 1005 51.60 -45.38 19.87
C GLU A 1005 51.85 -46.51 18.85
N LYS A 1006 50.77 -47.15 18.38
CA LYS A 1006 50.82 -48.19 17.35
C LYS A 1006 50.32 -47.57 16.05
N PHE A 1007 51.17 -47.48 15.04
CA PHE A 1007 50.75 -46.99 13.72
C PHE A 1007 49.89 -48.04 13.02
N ILE A 1008 48.73 -47.63 12.54
CA ILE A 1008 47.82 -48.46 11.75
C ILE A 1008 48.42 -48.57 10.35
N GLU A 1009 48.72 -49.79 9.92
CA GLU A 1009 49.23 -50.08 8.58
C GLU A 1009 48.08 -50.31 7.61
N GLU A 1010 47.10 -51.11 8.05
CA GLU A 1010 45.91 -51.47 7.28
C GLU A 1010 44.64 -51.60 8.16
N ILE A 1011 43.48 -51.36 7.57
CA ILE A 1011 42.15 -51.63 8.13
C ILE A 1011 41.44 -52.54 7.12
N ILE A 1012 41.14 -53.77 7.53
CA ILE A 1012 40.56 -54.80 6.67
C ILE A 1012 39.09 -55.02 7.05
N PHE A 1013 38.19 -54.88 6.10
CA PHE A 1013 36.78 -55.26 6.19
C PHE A 1013 36.61 -56.56 5.41
N ARG A 1014 36.10 -57.64 6.03
CA ARG A 1014 35.96 -58.96 5.39
C ARG A 1014 34.49 -59.37 5.34
N GLY A 1015 34.11 -60.09 4.28
CA GLY A 1015 32.80 -60.73 4.16
C GLY A 1015 31.63 -59.81 3.81
N VAL A 1016 31.88 -58.50 3.61
CA VAL A 1016 30.87 -57.46 3.33
C VAL A 1016 29.96 -57.88 2.16
N SER A 1017 28.67 -58.08 2.42
CA SER A 1017 27.70 -58.48 1.39
C SER A 1017 27.48 -57.40 0.33
N ILE A 1018 27.46 -57.82 -0.93
CA ILE A 1018 27.10 -56.98 -2.08
C ILE A 1018 25.65 -57.25 -2.44
N MET A 1019 24.81 -56.23 -2.29
CA MET A 1019 23.36 -56.30 -2.34
C MET A 1019 22.79 -55.61 -3.58
N VAL A 1020 21.58 -56.03 -3.95
CA VAL A 1020 20.78 -55.46 -5.04
C VAL A 1020 19.54 -54.77 -4.47
N ASP A 1021 19.37 -53.48 -4.76
CA ASP A 1021 18.22 -52.68 -4.30
C ASP A 1021 16.94 -52.92 -5.13
N SER A 1022 15.84 -52.23 -4.77
CA SER A 1022 14.53 -52.38 -5.44
C SER A 1022 14.54 -52.00 -6.92
N ASP A 1023 15.48 -51.15 -7.33
CA ASP A 1023 15.65 -50.69 -8.71
C ASP A 1023 16.63 -51.60 -9.48
N ASN A 1024 17.01 -52.73 -8.88
CA ASN A 1024 18.06 -53.67 -9.28
C ASN A 1024 19.48 -53.08 -9.24
N ARG A 1025 19.75 -52.01 -8.48
CA ARG A 1025 21.08 -51.39 -8.46
C ARG A 1025 21.97 -51.96 -7.36
N LEU A 1026 23.27 -52.02 -7.64
CA LEU A 1026 24.28 -52.64 -6.80
C LEU A 1026 24.81 -51.68 -5.75
N TYR A 1027 24.82 -52.13 -4.50
CA TYR A 1027 25.41 -51.45 -3.36
C TYR A 1027 26.04 -52.46 -2.40
N PHE A 1028 26.79 -52.00 -1.43
CA PHE A 1028 27.25 -52.78 -0.29
C PHE A 1028 27.12 -51.92 0.97
N SER A 1029 26.73 -52.53 2.08
CA SER A 1029 26.60 -51.85 3.36
C SER A 1029 26.75 -52.87 4.46
N ASP A 1030 27.67 -52.63 5.38
CA ASP A 1030 27.90 -53.47 6.55
C ASP A 1030 28.15 -52.59 7.78
N ASP A 1031 27.23 -52.69 8.75
CA ASP A 1031 27.27 -52.00 10.04
C ASP A 1031 27.65 -53.02 11.11
N ASN A 1032 28.85 -52.87 11.68
CA ASN A 1032 29.56 -53.88 12.46
C ASN A 1032 29.83 -55.21 11.70
N PRO A 1033 30.62 -55.17 10.60
CA PRO A 1033 31.18 -56.37 9.96
C PRO A 1033 31.90 -57.24 10.99
N SER A 1034 31.45 -58.48 11.18
CA SER A 1034 31.93 -59.37 12.26
C SER A 1034 33.41 -59.74 12.21
N ASP A 1035 34.06 -59.55 11.05
CA ASP A 1035 35.45 -59.93 10.79
C ASP A 1035 36.35 -58.72 10.40
N ALA A 1036 35.98 -57.50 10.80
CA ALA A 1036 36.86 -56.34 10.59
C ALA A 1036 38.12 -56.39 11.47
N THR A 1037 39.28 -56.20 10.85
CA THR A 1037 40.61 -56.41 11.46
C THR A 1037 41.52 -55.20 11.23
N ILE A 1038 42.18 -54.70 12.28
CA ILE A 1038 43.19 -53.63 12.16
C ILE A 1038 44.59 -54.24 12.20
N GLY A 1039 45.38 -54.00 11.13
CA GLY A 1039 46.77 -54.41 11.03
C GLY A 1039 47.73 -53.30 11.49
N PHE A 1040 48.77 -53.69 12.24
CA PHE A 1040 49.80 -52.80 12.79
C PHE A 1040 51.19 -53.28 12.38
N THR A 1041 52.11 -52.35 12.07
CA THR A 1041 53.45 -52.70 11.54
C THR A 1041 54.26 -53.57 12.49
N ALA A 1042 54.45 -54.83 12.11
CA ALA A 1042 54.85 -55.89 13.03
C ALA A 1042 56.34 -55.85 13.43
N ARG A 1043 56.58 -55.80 14.75
CA ARG A 1043 57.83 -56.23 15.40
C ARG A 1043 57.61 -57.14 16.63
N SER A 1044 56.50 -57.88 16.64
CA SER A 1044 56.44 -59.21 17.28
C SER A 1044 55.63 -60.14 16.39
N ALA A 1045 55.87 -61.45 16.48
CA ALA A 1045 55.17 -62.47 15.71
C ALA A 1045 54.00 -63.11 16.49
N ASP A 1046 53.53 -62.44 17.54
CA ASP A 1046 52.30 -62.79 18.24
C ASP A 1046 51.13 -62.21 17.46
N PRO A 1047 50.20 -63.04 16.92
CA PRO A 1047 48.97 -62.51 16.37
C PRO A 1047 48.15 -61.92 17.52
N VAL A 1048 48.12 -60.59 17.61
CA VAL A 1048 47.14 -59.88 18.42
C VAL A 1048 45.80 -60.09 17.72
N SER A 1049 45.12 -61.17 18.08
CA SER A 1049 43.67 -61.19 17.98
C SER A 1049 43.19 -59.97 18.74
N LEU A 1050 42.40 -59.13 18.07
CA LEU A 1050 41.49 -58.25 18.79
C LEU A 1050 40.65 -59.15 19.71
N SER A 1051 40.32 -58.64 20.90
CA SER A 1051 39.65 -59.42 21.95
C SER A 1051 38.33 -60.01 21.46
N ASP A 1052 37.84 -61.06 22.13
CA ASP A 1052 36.54 -61.71 21.89
C ASP A 1052 35.30 -60.79 22.13
N ASP A 1053 35.51 -59.47 22.19
CA ASP A 1053 34.53 -58.40 22.40
C ASP A 1053 34.66 -57.40 21.22
N PRO A 1054 33.87 -57.57 20.13
CA PRO A 1054 34.01 -56.82 18.88
C PRO A 1054 33.30 -55.45 18.95
N SER A 1055 33.51 -54.69 20.03
CA SER A 1055 32.70 -53.50 20.34
C SER A 1055 33.07 -52.22 19.58
N VAL A 1056 34.20 -52.18 18.88
CA VAL A 1056 34.58 -51.04 18.03
C VAL A 1056 33.54 -50.92 16.91
N ALA A 1057 32.83 -49.79 16.85
CA ALA A 1057 31.78 -49.62 15.85
C ALA A 1057 32.40 -49.22 14.52
N ILE A 1058 32.53 -50.18 13.62
CA ILE A 1058 33.09 -50.02 12.28
C ILE A 1058 31.95 -50.17 11.27
N SER A 1059 31.93 -49.37 10.22
CA SER A 1059 31.02 -49.61 9.09
C SER A 1059 31.64 -49.22 7.75
N ILE A 1060 31.15 -49.84 6.68
CA ILE A 1060 31.50 -49.51 5.30
C ILE A 1060 30.26 -49.60 4.41
N GLU A 1061 30.00 -48.52 3.68
CA GLU A 1061 28.93 -48.42 2.70
C GLU A 1061 29.52 -48.01 1.35
N GLY A 1062 28.96 -48.49 0.25
CA GLY A 1062 29.32 -48.01 -1.06
C GLY A 1062 28.45 -48.54 -2.19
N LYS A 1063 28.76 -48.07 -3.39
CA LYS A 1063 28.00 -48.35 -4.61
C LYS A 1063 28.93 -48.65 -5.76
N PHE A 1064 28.54 -49.63 -6.56
CA PHE A 1064 29.17 -49.89 -7.85
C PHE A 1064 28.61 -48.91 -8.87
N VAL A 1065 29.49 -48.34 -9.71
CA VAL A 1065 29.13 -47.31 -10.69
C VAL A 1065 29.74 -47.64 -12.06
N GLY A 1066 28.97 -47.40 -13.13
CA GLY A 1066 29.25 -47.97 -14.45
C GLY A 1066 28.73 -47.12 -15.61
N ARG A 1067 29.44 -47.15 -16.74
CA ARG A 1067 28.99 -46.48 -17.98
C ARG A 1067 27.84 -47.18 -18.68
N THR A 1068 27.64 -48.46 -18.39
CA THR A 1068 26.47 -49.22 -18.82
C THR A 1068 25.88 -49.92 -17.60
N PRO A 1069 24.56 -50.14 -17.56
CA PRO A 1069 23.87 -50.85 -16.48
C PRO A 1069 24.64 -52.07 -15.94
N ALA A 1070 25.10 -52.96 -16.83
CA ALA A 1070 25.69 -54.25 -16.47
C ALA A 1070 27.18 -54.25 -16.04
N ASP A 1071 27.87 -53.10 -16.10
CA ASP A 1071 29.34 -53.05 -16.10
C ASP A 1071 29.89 -52.19 -14.93
N PRO A 1072 30.25 -52.81 -13.79
CA PRO A 1072 30.81 -52.10 -12.64
C PRO A 1072 32.27 -51.71 -12.91
N GLN A 1073 32.47 -50.50 -13.45
CA GLN A 1073 33.81 -50.00 -13.80
C GLN A 1073 34.58 -49.44 -12.58
N SER A 1074 33.86 -49.14 -11.50
CA SER A 1074 34.38 -48.43 -10.34
C SER A 1074 33.45 -48.59 -9.14
N THR A 1075 33.98 -48.35 -7.94
CA THR A 1075 33.24 -48.25 -6.69
C THR A 1075 33.44 -46.88 -6.06
N ILE A 1076 32.39 -46.36 -5.43
CA ILE A 1076 32.43 -45.21 -4.52
C ILE A 1076 31.94 -45.65 -3.16
N GLY A 1077 32.41 -45.04 -2.07
CA GLY A 1077 31.88 -45.37 -0.75
C GLY A 1077 32.43 -44.52 0.39
N VAL A 1078 31.92 -44.82 1.57
CA VAL A 1078 32.26 -44.24 2.87
C VAL A 1078 32.57 -45.34 3.88
N TRP A 1079 33.39 -45.01 4.87
CA TRP A 1079 33.69 -45.88 6.00
C TRP A 1079 33.71 -45.07 7.29
N THR A 1080 33.34 -45.71 8.39
CA THR A 1080 33.45 -45.17 9.75
C THR A 1080 34.29 -46.12 10.58
N LEU A 1081 35.15 -45.56 11.41
CA LEU A 1081 35.81 -46.27 12.51
C LEU A 1081 35.60 -45.42 13.78
N ARG A 1082 34.80 -45.94 14.71
CA ARG A 1082 34.39 -45.26 15.94
C ARG A 1082 34.86 -46.04 17.15
N ASP A 1083 35.50 -45.34 18.09
CA ASP A 1083 35.92 -45.92 19.36
C ASP A 1083 34.71 -46.13 20.29
N SER A 1084 34.77 -47.18 21.12
CA SER A 1084 33.69 -47.63 22.01
C SER A 1084 34.02 -47.49 23.49
N GLY A 1085 35.24 -47.06 23.84
CA GLY A 1085 35.74 -47.08 25.22
C GLY A 1085 36.54 -45.84 25.66
N SER A 1086 37.45 -46.05 26.62
CA SER A 1086 38.45 -45.07 27.07
C SER A 1086 39.56 -44.82 26.04
N THR A 1087 39.70 -45.75 25.10
CA THR A 1087 40.66 -45.76 24.00
C THR A 1087 40.50 -44.58 23.04
N LYS A 1088 41.58 -44.24 22.35
CA LYS A 1088 41.56 -43.19 21.33
C LYS A 1088 42.36 -43.60 20.10
N ILE A 1089 41.66 -43.63 18.98
CA ILE A 1089 42.22 -43.62 17.63
C ILE A 1089 42.62 -42.17 17.34
N GLY A 1090 43.87 -41.91 16.94
CA GLY A 1090 44.37 -40.55 16.66
C GLY A 1090 44.04 -39.53 17.76
N THR A 1091 43.36 -38.44 17.39
CA THR A 1091 43.05 -37.30 18.29
C THR A 1091 41.58 -37.22 18.75
N GLY A 1092 40.70 -38.14 18.36
CA GLY A 1092 39.27 -38.03 18.67
C GLY A 1092 38.42 -39.26 18.34
N ASP A 1093 37.20 -39.30 18.89
CA ASP A 1093 36.49 -40.55 19.18
C ASP A 1093 35.82 -41.21 17.95
N LYS A 1094 35.84 -40.54 16.80
CA LYS A 1094 35.37 -41.04 15.50
C LYS A 1094 36.28 -40.53 14.38
N ILE A 1095 36.67 -41.41 13.47
CA ILE A 1095 37.19 -41.05 12.14
C ILE A 1095 36.20 -41.51 11.07
N ASN A 1096 35.90 -40.61 10.12
CA ASN A 1096 35.05 -40.88 8.97
C ASN A 1096 35.92 -40.79 7.73
N GLY A 1097 35.78 -41.72 6.79
CA GLY A 1097 36.47 -41.63 5.50
C GLY A 1097 35.56 -41.92 4.32
N ALA A 1098 36.04 -41.54 3.15
CA ALA A 1098 35.41 -41.78 1.87
C ALA A 1098 36.46 -42.17 0.84
N PHE A 1099 36.03 -42.92 -0.17
CA PHE A 1099 36.92 -43.49 -1.15
C PHE A 1099 36.29 -43.59 -2.53
N GLY A 1100 37.17 -43.81 -3.50
CA GLY A 1100 36.78 -44.29 -4.81
C GLY A 1100 37.88 -45.15 -5.42
N ALA A 1101 37.49 -46.25 -6.04
CA ALA A 1101 38.40 -47.23 -6.65
C ALA A 1101 37.94 -47.63 -8.05
N GLU A 1102 38.89 -47.95 -8.92
CA GLU A 1102 38.65 -48.38 -10.30
C GLU A 1102 39.00 -49.85 -10.48
N LEU A 1103 38.24 -50.54 -11.34
CA LEU A 1103 38.46 -51.93 -11.70
C LEU A 1103 39.88 -52.13 -12.26
N GLU A 1104 40.65 -53.05 -11.67
CA GLU A 1104 41.96 -53.46 -12.19
C GLU A 1104 41.75 -54.36 -13.43
N PRO A 1105 42.44 -54.09 -14.56
CA PRO A 1105 42.18 -54.72 -15.86
C PRO A 1105 42.92 -56.06 -16.11
#